data_AF-A0A250DE80-F1
#
_entry.id   AF-A0A250DE80-F1
#
_cell.length_a   1.000
_cell.length_b   1.000
_cell.length_c   1.000
_cell.angle_alpha   90.00
_cell.angle_beta   90.00
_cell.angle_gamma   90.00
#
_symmetry.space_group_name_H-M   'P 1'
#
loop_
_entity.id
_entity.type
_entity.pdbx_description
1 polymer ?
#
loop_
_entity_poly.entity_id
_entity_poly.type
_entity_poly.pdbx_seq_one_letter_code
_entity_poly.pdbx_strand_id
1 'polypeptide(L)'
;MRHLKDLPVLILGLGASGLAMARWCARHGAVVTVADTREAPASLATLQAELPDATFIGGPFTAALVEGTPIRAVYRSPGLSPATLAPVVDAAKAVGLVVGGELDLFARALLDLQTVEVPVVEAEAEVPVETAVAEPVVETPAQAELALSEEAPVAEASVVEAPEVPAPEAAAVVEGEAEADAPVEATDVVALTDAVAPEPTAESTEAALPVDATAAEAEPAAPVEPTEATEPTPPAMAEAMPRDASLSVPVTPPTEDVVAEGVTTEDATTEDGAAPAAAETPAVSPAPAATVSRLPTPGKPYVPTAAREAAEFVAKIAELSATNPASAAVEEEATPQLELVPEPEPEAPKGYTPAVLAITGTNGKTTVTSLTGQLVERAGKTVAVAGNIGPTLLDTLAGHLDAGTLPDVWVLELSSFQLDGVQGFEPTAATVLNLTQDHLDWHGDMPAYAAAKARIFGAKGLMILNRDDAGVMAMLPPPVKVRLQRPQIRTHVTFGGAMPLRPGDYGIERINGVAWLVRALEADETQKRKRGAVVEEELFFQRLMPADALRIRGRHNAMNALAALALASAADCPLGPMLYGLREYRGEPHRVEPIAIVDEVEFFDDSKGTNVGATVAALSGLGEERRVVVILGGEGKGQDFEPLADPVRQYARAVVLIGRDAPLIEAALASTGVSLKHAGSMEEAVKLAAARAHPGDAVLLSPACASFDMFKDYAHRAEVFCEAVEAYADSPREAVGGDDAVVSYVPSASLSTAGSMEDPI
;
A
#
# COMPACT_ATOMS: atom_id res chain seq x y z
N MET A 1 5.82 -19.80 21.58
CA MET A 1 6.87 -19.87 20.55
C MET A 1 8.21 -20.36 21.14
N ARG A 2 8.46 -21.68 21.24
CA ARG A 2 9.69 -22.20 21.90
C ARG A 2 10.95 -22.15 21.02
N HIS A 3 10.82 -21.80 19.73
CA HIS A 3 11.89 -21.95 18.73
C HIS A 3 12.98 -20.86 18.76
N LEU A 4 12.77 -19.77 19.51
CA LEU A 4 13.75 -18.70 19.74
C LEU A 4 14.46 -18.82 21.10
N LYS A 5 14.01 -19.70 21.99
CA LYS A 5 14.54 -19.78 23.34
C LYS A 5 15.99 -20.26 23.34
N ASP A 6 16.83 -19.56 24.10
CA ASP A 6 18.27 -19.79 24.26
C ASP A 6 19.05 -19.70 22.92
N LEU A 7 18.43 -19.17 21.86
CA LEU A 7 18.98 -19.08 20.50
C LEU A 7 19.81 -17.81 20.34
N PRO A 8 21.09 -17.89 19.92
CA PRO A 8 21.87 -16.69 19.59
C PRO A 8 21.45 -16.10 18.23
N VAL A 9 20.91 -14.89 18.25
CA VAL A 9 20.28 -14.22 17.11
C VAL A 9 21.03 -12.92 16.78
N LEU A 10 21.39 -12.75 15.51
CA LEU A 10 21.92 -11.50 14.97
C LEU A 10 20.82 -10.73 14.25
N ILE A 11 20.71 -9.43 14.53
CA ILE A 11 19.79 -8.51 13.85
C ILE A 11 20.61 -7.45 13.13
N LEU A 12 20.38 -7.29 11.83
CA LEU A 12 21.05 -6.32 10.97
C LEU A 12 20.17 -5.09 10.77
N GLY A 13 20.67 -3.93 11.19
CA GLY A 13 20.04 -2.62 11.08
C GLY A 13 19.12 -2.29 12.25
N LEU A 14 19.46 -1.26 13.02
CA LEU A 14 18.69 -0.75 14.15
C LEU A 14 17.80 0.43 13.72
N GLY A 15 16.83 0.11 12.86
CA GLY A 15 15.64 0.93 12.59
C GLY A 15 14.43 0.43 13.37
N ALA A 16 13.23 0.92 13.05
CA ALA A 16 11.99 0.54 13.75
C ALA A 16 11.74 -0.98 13.74
N SER A 17 11.71 -1.62 12.56
CA SER A 17 11.63 -3.08 12.43
C SER A 17 12.79 -3.81 13.11
N GLY A 18 13.99 -3.22 13.13
CA GLY A 18 15.16 -3.78 13.81
C GLY A 18 14.96 -3.88 15.32
N LEU A 19 14.48 -2.79 15.94
CA LEU A 19 14.13 -2.74 17.35
C LEU A 19 12.94 -3.67 17.67
N ALA A 20 11.91 -3.71 16.82
CA ALA A 20 10.76 -4.59 16.96
C ALA A 20 11.17 -6.08 16.95
N MET A 21 12.08 -6.47 16.05
CA MET A 21 12.68 -7.82 16.03
C MET A 21 13.54 -8.08 17.27
N ALA A 22 14.28 -7.08 17.78
CA ALA A 22 15.09 -7.25 18.99
C ALA A 22 14.21 -7.52 20.23
N ARG A 23 13.15 -6.72 20.41
CA ARG A 23 12.12 -6.92 21.44
C ARG A 23 11.48 -8.30 21.33
N TRP A 24 11.05 -8.68 20.13
CA TRP A 24 10.39 -9.96 19.88
C TRP A 24 11.29 -11.17 20.17
N CYS A 25 12.54 -11.12 19.74
CA CYS A 25 13.51 -12.19 20.01
C CYS A 25 13.84 -12.28 21.50
N ALA A 26 14.12 -11.17 22.17
CA ALA A 26 14.39 -11.15 23.62
C ALA A 26 13.19 -11.63 24.45
N ARG A 27 11.96 -11.20 24.11
CA ARG A 27 10.69 -11.68 24.71
C ARG A 27 10.54 -13.20 24.66
N HIS A 28 11.10 -13.86 23.66
CA HIS A 28 11.06 -15.31 23.52
C HIS A 28 12.36 -16.01 23.93
N GLY A 29 13.19 -15.33 24.70
CA GLY A 29 14.39 -15.88 25.34
C GLY A 29 15.59 -16.05 24.43
N ALA A 30 15.65 -15.35 23.29
CA ALA A 30 16.82 -15.34 22.43
C ALA A 30 17.96 -14.50 23.03
N VAL A 31 19.20 -14.90 22.77
CA VAL A 31 20.39 -14.08 23.07
C VAL A 31 20.60 -13.14 21.88
N VAL A 32 20.24 -11.86 22.05
CA VAL A 32 20.15 -10.90 20.93
C VAL A 32 21.46 -10.10 20.78
N THR A 33 22.01 -10.14 19.57
CA THR A 33 23.03 -9.21 19.07
C THR A 33 22.41 -8.34 17.98
N VAL A 34 22.59 -7.02 18.04
CA VAL A 34 22.16 -6.06 17.01
C VAL A 34 23.39 -5.39 16.41
N ALA A 35 23.53 -5.44 15.08
CA ALA A 35 24.59 -4.75 14.36
C ALA A 35 24.02 -3.65 13.45
N ASP A 36 24.66 -2.49 13.41
CA ASP A 36 24.30 -1.39 12.50
C ASP A 36 25.55 -0.75 11.88
N THR A 37 25.46 -0.30 10.62
CA THR A 37 26.59 0.35 9.93
C THR A 37 26.92 1.73 10.48
N ARG A 38 26.09 2.29 11.36
CA ARG A 38 26.30 3.52 12.12
C ARG A 38 26.74 3.18 13.53
N GLU A 39 27.71 3.92 14.07
CA GLU A 39 28.14 3.79 15.48
C GLU A 39 27.05 4.22 16.48
N ALA A 40 26.17 5.14 16.06
CA ALA A 40 25.07 5.68 16.87
C ALA A 40 23.78 5.80 16.05
N PRO A 41 23.07 4.68 15.75
CA PRO A 41 21.76 4.72 15.13
C PRO A 41 20.71 5.25 16.11
N ALA A 42 19.67 5.92 15.61
CA ALA A 42 18.70 6.66 16.44
C ALA A 42 18.02 5.80 17.54
N SER A 43 17.77 4.52 17.28
CA SER A 43 17.14 3.60 18.25
C SER A 43 18.13 2.92 19.22
N LEU A 44 19.42 3.28 19.22
CA LEU A 44 20.42 2.68 20.13
C LEU A 44 20.11 2.96 21.61
N ALA A 45 19.75 4.20 21.95
CA ALA A 45 19.40 4.56 23.32
C ALA A 45 18.15 3.80 23.81
N THR A 46 17.18 3.58 22.91
CA THR A 46 15.99 2.77 23.19
C THR A 46 16.34 1.30 23.40
N LEU A 47 17.17 0.73 22.53
CA LEU A 47 17.66 -0.65 22.67
C LEU A 47 18.37 -0.87 24.01
N GLN A 48 19.26 0.03 24.40
CA GLN A 48 20.02 -0.05 25.65
C GLN A 48 19.16 0.14 26.91
N ALA A 49 18.07 0.92 26.81
CA ALA A 49 17.14 1.15 27.93
C ALA A 49 16.12 0.01 28.11
N GLU A 50 15.67 -0.61 27.02
CA GLU A 50 14.65 -1.68 27.05
C GLU A 50 15.26 -3.08 27.13
N LEU A 51 16.41 -3.32 26.49
CA LEU A 51 17.06 -4.62 26.36
C LEU A 51 18.56 -4.51 26.76
N PRO A 52 18.87 -4.29 28.05
CA PRO A 52 20.25 -4.05 28.51
C PRO A 52 21.20 -5.24 28.28
N ASP A 53 20.67 -6.46 28.16
CA ASP A 53 21.43 -7.68 27.85
C ASP A 53 21.72 -7.85 26.33
N ALA A 54 21.12 -7.02 25.46
CA ALA A 54 21.34 -7.10 24.03
C ALA A 54 22.69 -6.48 23.62
N THR A 55 23.53 -7.25 22.93
CA THR A 55 24.84 -6.78 22.48
C THR A 55 24.71 -5.90 21.24
N PHE A 56 25.14 -4.63 21.30
CA PHE A 56 25.22 -3.76 20.12
C PHE A 56 26.62 -3.79 19.49
N ILE A 57 26.68 -3.81 18.14
CA ILE A 57 27.92 -3.72 17.35
C ILE A 57 27.76 -2.64 16.28
N GLY A 58 28.51 -1.55 16.41
CA GLY A 58 28.67 -0.54 15.37
C GLY A 58 29.68 -0.98 14.30
N GLY A 59 29.47 -0.53 13.06
CA GLY A 59 30.46 -0.61 11.99
C GLY A 59 30.09 -1.52 10.79
N PRO A 60 31.02 -1.72 9.85
CA PRO A 60 30.72 -2.37 8.58
C PRO A 60 30.32 -3.84 8.73
N PHE A 61 29.24 -4.22 8.04
CA PHE A 61 28.77 -5.60 7.98
C PHE A 61 29.79 -6.49 7.26
N THR A 62 30.34 -7.47 7.99
CA THR A 62 31.38 -8.39 7.53
C THR A 62 31.08 -9.81 8.01
N ALA A 63 31.64 -10.81 7.32
CA ALA A 63 31.41 -12.24 7.63
C ALA A 63 31.75 -12.60 9.10
N ALA A 64 32.66 -11.86 9.74
CA ALA A 64 33.04 -12.02 11.15
C ALA A 64 31.89 -11.76 12.16
N LEU A 65 30.76 -11.19 11.74
CA LEU A 65 29.54 -11.13 12.56
C LEU A 65 28.84 -12.51 12.70
N VAL A 66 29.26 -13.51 11.91
CA VAL A 66 28.69 -14.86 11.86
C VAL A 66 29.78 -15.94 11.97
N GLU A 67 30.86 -15.83 11.19
CA GLU A 67 31.95 -16.80 11.16
C GLU A 67 32.68 -16.90 12.51
N GLY A 68 32.76 -18.11 13.06
CA GLY A 68 33.37 -18.35 14.38
C GLY A 68 32.55 -17.90 15.59
N THR A 69 31.35 -17.33 15.38
CA THR A 69 30.47 -16.82 16.44
C THR A 69 29.47 -17.90 16.93
N PRO A 70 28.80 -17.69 18.09
CA PRO A 70 27.69 -18.56 18.51
C PRO A 70 26.39 -18.36 17.72
N ILE A 71 26.29 -17.39 16.79
CA ILE A 71 25.05 -17.02 16.07
C ILE A 71 24.43 -18.22 15.33
N ARG A 72 23.09 -18.30 15.35
CA ARG A 72 22.29 -19.38 14.74
C ARG A 72 21.17 -18.91 13.81
N ALA A 73 20.73 -17.65 13.94
CA ALA A 73 19.81 -17.01 13.00
C ALA A 73 20.22 -15.55 12.76
N VAL A 74 19.93 -15.05 11.55
CA VAL A 74 20.19 -13.68 11.13
C VAL A 74 18.89 -13.05 10.60
N TYR A 75 18.42 -11.99 11.23
CA TYR A 75 17.27 -11.22 10.74
C TYR A 75 17.71 -9.85 10.22
N ARG A 76 17.17 -9.42 9.07
CA ARG A 76 17.49 -8.12 8.46
C ARG A 76 16.33 -7.14 8.55
N SER A 77 16.61 -5.91 8.97
CA SER A 77 15.68 -4.79 8.82
C SER A 77 15.50 -4.48 7.32
N PRO A 78 14.27 -4.18 6.86
CA PRO A 78 14.03 -3.73 5.50
C PRO A 78 14.77 -2.41 5.20
N GLY A 79 15.03 -2.16 3.92
CA GLY A 79 15.68 -0.95 3.41
C GLY A 79 17.22 -1.00 3.36
N LEU A 80 17.86 -1.90 4.11
CA LEU A 80 19.31 -2.14 3.99
C LEU A 80 19.66 -2.63 2.57
N SER A 81 20.73 -2.09 1.97
CA SER A 81 21.10 -2.43 0.58
C SER A 81 21.57 -3.89 0.45
N PRO A 82 21.32 -4.57 -0.69
CA PRO A 82 21.79 -5.93 -0.90
C PRO A 82 23.32 -6.05 -0.80
N ALA A 83 24.05 -5.05 -1.34
CA ALA A 83 25.51 -4.99 -1.28
C ALA A 83 26.05 -4.83 0.16
N THR A 84 25.34 -4.08 1.01
CA THR A 84 25.67 -3.92 2.44
C THR A 84 25.40 -5.22 3.22
N LEU A 85 24.36 -5.96 2.85
CA LEU A 85 23.97 -7.21 3.52
C LEU A 85 24.81 -8.43 3.10
N ALA A 86 25.24 -8.50 1.84
CA ALA A 86 25.86 -9.70 1.25
C ALA A 86 26.99 -10.33 2.08
N PRO A 87 27.97 -9.59 2.64
CA PRO A 87 29.08 -10.20 3.39
C PRO A 87 28.64 -11.01 4.63
N VAL A 88 27.50 -10.66 5.24
CA VAL A 88 26.94 -11.39 6.39
C VAL A 88 25.95 -12.45 5.92
N VAL A 89 25.08 -12.07 4.99
CA VAL A 89 23.99 -12.94 4.51
C VAL A 89 24.53 -14.15 3.75
N ASP A 90 25.59 -14.01 2.97
CA ASP A 90 26.15 -15.13 2.21
C ASP A 90 27.06 -16.02 3.08
N ALA A 91 27.74 -15.46 4.09
CA ALA A 91 28.40 -16.24 5.14
C ALA A 91 27.38 -17.06 5.94
N ALA A 92 26.27 -16.44 6.36
CA ALA A 92 25.17 -17.13 7.06
C ALA A 92 24.56 -18.27 6.24
N LYS A 93 24.33 -18.08 4.94
CA LYS A 93 23.91 -19.16 4.03
C LYS A 93 24.96 -20.27 3.92
N ALA A 94 26.24 -19.92 3.81
CA ALA A 94 27.33 -20.89 3.63
C ALA A 94 27.49 -21.84 4.83
N VAL A 95 27.22 -21.35 6.05
CA VAL A 95 27.15 -22.20 7.27
C VAL A 95 25.73 -22.69 7.62
N GLY A 96 24.75 -22.49 6.73
CA GLY A 96 23.41 -23.06 6.85
C GLY A 96 22.51 -22.44 7.92
N LEU A 97 22.75 -21.18 8.32
CA LEU A 97 21.90 -20.48 9.29
C LEU A 97 20.55 -20.05 8.68
N VAL A 98 19.55 -19.87 9.54
CA VAL A 98 18.29 -19.21 9.18
C VAL A 98 18.57 -17.75 8.85
N VAL A 99 18.13 -17.29 7.67
CA VAL A 99 18.15 -15.87 7.29
C VAL A 99 16.73 -15.43 6.93
N GLY A 100 16.25 -14.35 7.52
CA GLY A 100 14.90 -13.81 7.27
C GLY A 100 14.78 -12.34 7.67
N GLY A 101 13.56 -11.87 7.88
CA GLY A 101 13.27 -10.54 8.43
C GLY A 101 12.01 -10.52 9.28
N GLU A 102 11.48 -9.32 9.50
CA GLU A 102 10.34 -9.07 10.38
C GLU A 102 9.07 -9.86 9.97
N LEU A 103 8.81 -9.96 8.66
CA LEU A 103 7.64 -10.66 8.14
C LEU A 103 7.74 -12.17 8.34
N ASP A 104 8.92 -12.77 8.26
CA ASP A 104 9.13 -14.20 8.51
C ASP A 104 8.90 -14.53 10.00
N LEU A 105 9.36 -13.67 10.91
CA LEU A 105 9.09 -13.77 12.35
C LEU A 105 7.59 -13.62 12.66
N PHE A 106 6.92 -12.63 12.06
CA PHE A 106 5.47 -12.42 12.23
C PHE A 106 4.65 -13.60 11.68
N ALA A 107 4.97 -14.08 10.48
CA ALA A 107 4.33 -15.25 9.88
C ALA A 107 4.52 -16.50 10.75
N ARG A 108 5.73 -16.70 11.28
CA ARG A 108 6.02 -17.82 12.17
C ARG A 108 5.31 -17.70 13.52
N ALA A 109 5.13 -16.48 14.04
CA ALA A 109 4.37 -16.24 15.25
C ALA A 109 2.89 -16.63 15.07
N LEU A 110 2.25 -16.21 13.98
CA LEU A 110 0.87 -16.63 13.68
C LEU A 110 0.73 -18.15 13.53
N LEU A 111 1.71 -18.83 12.92
CA LEU A 111 1.72 -20.30 12.83
C LEU A 111 1.87 -20.98 14.20
N ASP A 112 2.74 -20.48 15.09
CA ASP A 112 2.87 -21.01 16.46
C ASP A 112 1.57 -20.78 17.28
N LEU A 113 0.81 -19.71 17.03
CA LEU A 113 -0.51 -19.47 17.66
C LEU A 113 -1.62 -20.39 17.14
N GLN A 114 -1.53 -20.87 15.90
CA GLN A 114 -2.47 -21.85 15.36
C GLN A 114 -2.32 -23.23 16.02
N THR A 115 -1.13 -23.57 16.56
CA THR A 115 -0.90 -24.92 17.07
C THR A 115 -1.61 -25.20 18.39
N VAL A 116 -2.62 -26.08 18.34
CA VAL A 116 -3.09 -26.81 19.52
C VAL A 116 -2.00 -27.80 19.91
N GLU A 117 -1.34 -27.57 21.04
CA GLU A 117 -0.54 -28.61 21.70
C GLU A 117 -1.50 -29.73 22.14
N VAL A 118 -1.65 -30.77 21.31
CA VAL A 118 -2.23 -32.03 21.75
C VAL A 118 -1.32 -32.54 22.88
N PRO A 119 -1.84 -32.76 24.10
CA PRO A 119 -1.01 -33.29 25.18
C PRO A 119 -0.52 -34.67 24.77
N VAL A 120 0.80 -34.82 24.66
CA VAL A 120 1.42 -36.14 24.53
C VAL A 120 1.21 -36.83 25.87
N VAL A 121 0.18 -37.67 25.94
CA VAL A 121 0.06 -38.66 27.01
C VAL A 121 1.28 -39.56 26.86
N GLU A 122 2.17 -39.53 27.84
CA GLU A 122 3.32 -40.43 27.87
C GLU A 122 2.77 -41.86 27.92
N ALA A 123 3.01 -42.63 26.86
CA ALA A 123 2.60 -44.02 26.79
C ALA A 123 3.46 -44.83 27.77
N GLU A 124 2.86 -45.24 28.89
CA GLU A 124 3.50 -46.17 29.81
C GLU A 124 3.94 -47.44 29.06
N ALA A 125 5.16 -47.89 29.33
CA ALA A 125 5.84 -48.84 28.46
C ALA A 125 5.29 -50.28 28.61
N GLU A 126 4.56 -50.75 27.60
CA GLU A 126 4.24 -52.18 27.48
C GLU A 126 5.49 -53.00 27.11
N VAL A 127 5.70 -54.08 27.86
CA VAL A 127 6.82 -55.04 27.71
C VAL A 127 6.31 -56.28 26.95
N PRO A 128 7.07 -56.85 25.99
CA PRO A 128 6.47 -57.54 24.85
C PRO A 128 6.06 -59.00 25.06
N VAL A 129 5.21 -59.50 24.15
CA VAL A 129 4.83 -60.91 24.01
C VAL A 129 5.36 -61.47 22.68
N GLU A 130 5.77 -62.73 22.67
CA GLU A 130 6.50 -63.37 21.56
C GLU A 130 5.65 -63.73 20.32
N THR A 131 6.35 -63.92 19.20
CA THR A 131 5.81 -64.27 17.88
C THR A 131 5.47 -65.75 17.70
N ALA A 132 4.43 -66.06 16.92
CA ALA A 132 4.25 -67.35 16.26
C ALA A 132 3.70 -67.17 14.82
N VAL A 133 3.96 -68.13 13.92
CA VAL A 133 3.84 -67.96 12.45
C VAL A 133 2.90 -69.00 11.82
N ALA A 134 2.04 -68.59 10.88
CA ALA A 134 1.45 -69.46 9.85
C ALA A 134 0.86 -68.67 8.65
N GLU A 135 1.26 -69.06 7.44
CA GLU A 135 0.50 -68.89 6.17
C GLU A 135 -0.10 -70.25 5.77
N PRO A 136 -0.81 -70.44 4.63
CA PRO A 136 -1.61 -69.52 3.77
C PRO A 136 -3.07 -70.06 3.55
N VAL A 137 -3.84 -69.49 2.58
CA VAL A 137 -4.61 -70.18 1.49
C VAL A 137 -5.96 -69.51 1.08
N VAL A 138 -5.97 -68.88 -0.11
CA VAL A 138 -6.93 -68.95 -1.25
C VAL A 138 -8.45 -68.59 -1.10
N GLU A 139 -8.80 -67.42 -1.66
CA GLU A 139 -9.92 -67.06 -2.58
C GLU A 139 -11.46 -67.16 -2.26
N THR A 140 -12.08 -65.97 -2.20
CA THR A 140 -13.34 -65.54 -2.91
C THR A 140 -14.74 -65.99 -2.36
N PRO A 141 -15.91 -65.51 -2.89
CA PRO A 141 -16.44 -64.18 -2.54
C PRO A 141 -17.97 -64.06 -2.29
N ALA A 142 -18.39 -63.17 -1.38
CA ALA A 142 -19.75 -62.60 -1.27
C ALA A 142 -19.63 -61.23 -0.55
N GLN A 143 -20.11 -60.08 -1.05
CA GLN A 143 -21.46 -59.61 -1.46
C GLN A 143 -22.30 -58.96 -0.34
N ALA A 144 -22.62 -57.69 -0.59
CA ALA A 144 -23.84 -56.94 -0.21
C ALA A 144 -24.03 -56.38 1.23
N GLU A 145 -24.36 -55.08 1.23
CA GLU A 145 -25.26 -54.31 2.14
C GLU A 145 -24.90 -54.20 3.63
N LEU A 146 -24.74 -53.01 4.23
CA LEU A 146 -25.68 -51.89 4.44
C LEU A 146 -26.89 -52.23 5.34
N ALA A 147 -26.79 -51.94 6.65
CA ALA A 147 -27.60 -50.90 7.31
C ALA A 147 -27.26 -50.71 8.83
N LEU A 148 -27.15 -49.44 9.23
CA LEU A 148 -27.73 -48.76 10.40
C LEU A 148 -27.93 -49.47 11.77
N SER A 149 -27.62 -48.73 12.85
CA SER A 149 -28.35 -48.60 14.16
C SER A 149 -28.64 -49.86 15.01
N GLU A 150 -28.59 -49.86 16.36
CA GLU A 150 -28.35 -48.82 17.38
C GLU A 150 -28.02 -49.49 18.74
N GLU A 151 -27.75 -48.69 19.79
CA GLU A 151 -27.85 -48.99 21.24
C GLU A 151 -27.33 -50.33 21.85
N ALA A 152 -26.20 -50.24 22.56
CA ALA A 152 -26.01 -50.39 24.03
C ALA A 152 -27.12 -51.04 24.93
N PRO A 153 -26.88 -51.36 26.25
CA PRO A 153 -25.64 -51.57 27.04
C PRO A 153 -25.69 -52.83 27.97
N VAL A 154 -24.73 -52.94 28.93
CA VAL A 154 -24.70 -53.81 30.16
C VAL A 154 -24.70 -55.36 29.92
N ALA A 155 -24.24 -56.27 30.80
CA ALA A 155 -23.65 -56.25 32.17
C ALA A 155 -22.65 -57.44 32.31
N GLU A 156 -21.98 -57.77 33.44
CA GLU A 156 -22.02 -57.24 34.81
C GLU A 156 -20.63 -57.21 35.50
N ALA A 157 -20.29 -58.17 36.39
CA ALA A 157 -19.12 -58.11 37.29
C ALA A 157 -18.64 -59.50 37.81
N SER A 158 -17.72 -59.49 38.79
CA SER A 158 -17.39 -60.56 39.78
C SER A 158 -16.26 -61.56 39.38
N VAL A 159 -15.42 -62.12 40.29
CA VAL A 159 -15.20 -61.89 41.76
C VAL A 159 -13.90 -62.58 42.27
N VAL A 160 -13.14 -61.93 43.19
CA VAL A 160 -12.20 -62.55 44.21
C VAL A 160 -10.95 -63.30 43.61
N GLU A 161 -9.79 -63.53 44.24
CA GLU A 161 -9.29 -63.58 45.64
C GLU A 161 -7.82 -63.07 45.79
N ALA A 162 -7.27 -63.02 47.01
CA ALA A 162 -5.84 -62.82 47.34
C ALA A 162 -5.31 -64.00 48.20
N PRO A 163 -3.99 -64.26 48.40
CA PRO A 163 -3.24 -63.58 49.51
C PRO A 163 -1.68 -63.52 49.42
N GLU A 164 -1.05 -62.93 50.47
CA GLU A 164 0.30 -63.16 51.08
C GLU A 164 1.62 -63.08 50.24
N VAL A 165 2.57 -62.13 50.48
CA VAL A 165 3.58 -62.03 51.59
C VAL A 165 4.63 -63.18 51.56
N PRO A 166 5.99 -62.98 51.61
CA PRO A 166 6.78 -61.94 52.32
C PRO A 166 8.01 -61.30 51.57
N ALA A 167 8.79 -60.46 52.28
CA ALA A 167 10.12 -59.90 51.91
C ALA A 167 11.31 -60.73 52.49
N PRO A 168 12.61 -60.41 52.23
CA PRO A 168 13.35 -59.42 53.07
C PRO A 168 14.60 -58.70 52.44
N GLU A 169 15.26 -57.82 53.23
CA GLU A 169 16.69 -57.36 53.22
C GLU A 169 17.26 -56.58 51.99
N ALA A 170 17.86 -55.37 52.08
CA ALA A 170 19.02 -54.81 52.84
C ALA A 170 20.40 -55.02 52.11
N ALA A 171 21.43 -54.14 52.08
CA ALA A 171 21.75 -52.76 52.56
C ALA A 171 23.03 -52.25 51.77
N ALA A 172 23.69 -51.09 51.89
CA ALA A 172 23.50 -49.67 52.33
C ALA A 172 24.86 -48.90 52.14
N VAL A 173 25.06 -47.69 52.73
CA VAL A 173 26.39 -47.05 53.11
C VAL A 173 27.26 -46.45 51.96
N VAL A 174 27.91 -45.24 52.00
CA VAL A 174 28.04 -44.11 52.98
C VAL A 174 28.59 -42.77 52.37
N GLU A 175 28.41 -41.66 53.12
CA GLU A 175 28.95 -40.24 53.16
C GLU A 175 30.20 -39.78 52.34
N GLY A 176 30.56 -38.47 52.22
CA GLY A 176 29.93 -37.18 52.63
C GLY A 176 30.92 -35.98 52.84
N GLU A 177 30.39 -34.76 53.09
CA GLU A 177 30.97 -33.57 53.81
C GLU A 177 32.29 -32.88 53.35
N ALA A 178 32.67 -31.61 53.69
CA ALA A 178 31.98 -30.34 54.06
C ALA A 178 33.00 -29.13 54.13
N GLU A 179 32.52 -27.90 54.43
CA GLU A 179 33.25 -26.66 54.86
C GLU A 179 34.27 -25.97 53.89
N ALA A 180 34.88 -24.81 54.18
CA ALA A 180 34.38 -23.41 54.42
C ALA A 180 35.56 -22.47 54.86
N ASP A 181 35.69 -21.23 54.35
CA ASP A 181 36.20 -20.01 55.06
C ASP A 181 36.20 -18.72 54.15
N ALA A 182 36.55 -17.56 54.72
CA ALA A 182 36.79 -16.23 54.09
C ALA A 182 38.24 -15.73 54.45
N PRO A 183 38.62 -14.42 54.60
CA PRO A 183 38.09 -13.11 54.14
C PRO A 183 39.19 -12.17 53.53
N VAL A 184 38.99 -10.83 53.58
CA VAL A 184 39.99 -9.69 53.71
C VAL A 184 39.91 -8.55 52.65
N GLU A 185 39.53 -7.35 53.14
CA GLU A 185 40.02 -5.94 52.98
C GLU A 185 40.84 -5.45 51.74
N ALA A 186 40.94 -4.14 51.42
CA ALA A 186 40.14 -2.88 51.62
C ALA A 186 40.88 -1.67 50.97
N THR A 187 40.32 -0.44 51.05
CA THR A 187 40.97 0.91 50.82
C THR A 187 41.45 1.21 49.37
N ASP A 188 41.58 2.45 48.84
CA ASP A 188 41.36 3.86 49.28
C ASP A 188 41.40 4.78 48.01
N VAL A 189 40.97 6.07 47.91
CA VAL A 189 40.09 6.97 48.71
C VAL A 189 39.78 8.25 47.87
N VAL A 190 38.68 8.99 48.15
CA VAL A 190 38.33 10.41 47.76
C VAL A 190 38.49 10.82 46.25
N ALA A 191 37.51 11.29 45.46
CA ALA A 191 36.28 12.12 45.60
C ALA A 191 36.45 13.66 45.38
N LEU A 192 35.63 14.22 44.48
CA LEU A 192 35.41 15.67 44.18
C LEU A 192 36.60 16.40 43.47
N THR A 193 36.44 17.49 42.69
CA THR A 193 35.33 18.46 42.47
C THR A 193 35.14 18.85 40.98
N ASP A 194 34.03 19.52 40.64
CA ASP A 194 33.83 20.30 39.40
C ASP A 194 34.85 21.45 39.20
N ALA A 195 35.05 21.88 37.93
CA ALA A 195 34.79 23.28 37.49
C ALA A 195 35.24 23.62 36.02
N VAL A 196 34.27 24.07 35.20
CA VAL A 196 34.31 25.27 34.31
C VAL A 196 35.53 25.56 33.38
N ALA A 197 35.35 25.35 32.05
CA ALA A 197 35.58 26.23 30.86
C ALA A 197 36.91 27.06 30.69
N PRO A 198 37.19 27.74 29.54
CA PRO A 198 36.48 27.84 28.24
C PRO A 198 37.40 27.57 27.00
N GLU A 199 37.05 28.15 25.84
CA GLU A 199 37.75 28.08 24.53
C GLU A 199 39.17 28.69 24.49
N PRO A 200 39.88 28.57 23.35
CA PRO A 200 40.12 29.80 22.57
C PRO A 200 40.04 29.69 21.03
N THR A 201 39.66 30.80 20.40
CA THR A 201 39.73 31.07 18.94
C THR A 201 41.12 31.52 18.48
N ALA A 202 41.49 31.27 17.21
CA ALA A 202 42.52 32.04 16.50
C ALA A 202 42.35 31.98 14.97
N GLU A 203 42.55 33.12 14.30
CA GLU A 203 42.58 33.26 12.83
C GLU A 203 44.02 33.20 12.30
N SER A 204 44.21 32.87 11.01
CA SER A 204 45.21 33.54 10.17
C SER A 204 44.95 33.38 8.66
N THR A 205 45.26 34.43 7.91
CA THR A 205 45.16 34.54 6.44
C THR A 205 46.54 34.42 5.79
N GLU A 206 46.63 33.91 4.55
CA GLU A 206 47.38 34.57 3.46
C GLU A 206 47.11 33.90 2.09
N ALA A 207 47.67 34.44 0.99
CA ALA A 207 47.20 34.15 -0.38
C ALA A 207 48.30 34.20 -1.48
N ALA A 208 47.90 33.66 -2.65
CA ALA A 208 48.35 34.02 -4.02
C ALA A 208 49.64 33.42 -4.64
N LEU A 209 49.41 32.55 -5.64
CA LEU A 209 50.10 32.46 -6.95
C LEU A 209 51.57 31.93 -7.02
N PRO A 210 52.07 31.51 -8.22
CA PRO A 210 51.41 31.16 -9.49
C PRO A 210 51.71 29.72 -9.99
N VAL A 211 51.18 29.37 -11.17
CA VAL A 211 51.53 28.17 -11.96
C VAL A 211 52.36 28.53 -13.21
N ASP A 212 53.28 27.66 -13.61
CA ASP A 212 53.52 27.32 -15.03
C ASP A 212 54.23 25.94 -15.17
N ALA A 213 54.35 25.43 -16.39
CA ALA A 213 54.51 24.01 -16.73
C ALA A 213 55.95 23.50 -16.93
N THR A 214 56.11 22.16 -16.97
CA THR A 214 56.68 21.43 -18.13
C THR A 214 56.51 19.92 -18.01
N ALA A 215 55.81 19.31 -18.96
CA ALA A 215 55.83 17.86 -19.26
C ALA A 215 55.50 17.66 -20.75
N ALA A 216 56.06 16.64 -21.39
CA ALA A 216 56.02 16.47 -22.86
C ALA A 216 55.01 15.40 -23.32
N GLU A 217 54.64 15.47 -24.60
CA GLU A 217 53.64 14.63 -25.27
C GLU A 217 54.14 13.20 -25.58
N ALA A 218 53.21 12.24 -25.62
CA ALA A 218 53.39 10.93 -26.24
C ALA A 218 52.02 10.42 -26.78
N GLU A 219 52.01 9.84 -27.98
CA GLU A 219 50.79 9.41 -28.66
C GLU A 219 50.20 8.08 -28.12
N PRO A 220 48.87 7.87 -28.21
CA PRO A 220 48.23 6.62 -27.80
C PRO A 220 48.41 5.49 -28.82
N ALA A 221 48.61 4.26 -28.31
CA ALA A 221 48.72 3.05 -29.14
C ALA A 221 47.35 2.45 -29.50
N ALA A 222 47.31 1.69 -30.60
CA ALA A 222 46.11 1.01 -31.09
C ALA A 222 45.68 -0.20 -30.21
N PRO A 223 44.38 -0.58 -30.20
CA PRO A 223 43.90 -1.73 -29.43
C PRO A 223 44.34 -3.07 -30.02
N VAL A 224 44.36 -4.11 -29.17
CA VAL A 224 44.79 -5.48 -29.49
C VAL A 224 43.57 -6.40 -29.60
N GLU A 225 43.59 -7.32 -30.58
CA GLU A 225 42.54 -8.32 -30.80
C GLU A 225 42.51 -9.42 -29.71
N PRO A 226 41.34 -9.86 -29.23
CA PRO A 226 41.20 -11.08 -28.44
C PRO A 226 41.08 -12.34 -29.32
N THR A 227 41.73 -13.43 -28.90
CA THR A 227 41.73 -14.72 -29.62
C THR A 227 40.44 -15.52 -29.46
N GLU A 228 40.15 -16.39 -30.44
CA GLU A 228 38.97 -17.23 -30.54
C GLU A 228 38.68 -18.10 -29.28
N ALA A 229 37.41 -18.17 -28.90
CA ALA A 229 36.87 -19.16 -27.96
C ALA A 229 35.47 -19.62 -28.45
N THR A 230 35.13 -20.88 -28.23
CA THR A 230 34.05 -21.59 -28.95
C THR A 230 32.63 -21.16 -28.56
N GLU A 231 31.75 -20.98 -29.54
CA GLU A 231 30.33 -20.68 -29.33
C GLU A 231 29.53 -21.85 -28.73
N PRO A 232 28.55 -21.59 -27.83
CA PRO A 232 27.53 -22.56 -27.44
C PRO A 232 26.33 -22.57 -28.41
N THR A 233 25.89 -23.76 -28.82
CA THR A 233 24.80 -23.95 -29.79
C THR A 233 23.42 -23.54 -29.23
N PRO A 234 22.56 -22.81 -29.97
CA PRO A 234 21.19 -22.52 -29.55
C PRO A 234 20.28 -23.77 -29.60
N PRO A 235 19.27 -23.88 -28.72
CA PRO A 235 18.30 -24.98 -28.75
C PRO A 235 17.35 -24.86 -29.94
N ALA A 236 17.00 -25.99 -30.56
CA ALA A 236 16.20 -26.04 -31.77
C ALA A 236 14.72 -25.66 -31.53
N MET A 237 14.16 -24.82 -32.42
CA MET A 237 12.72 -24.60 -32.50
C MET A 237 12.04 -25.81 -33.17
N ALA A 238 11.00 -26.35 -32.56
CA ALA A 238 10.19 -27.43 -33.15
C ALA A 238 9.21 -26.88 -34.20
N GLU A 239 8.92 -27.69 -35.22
CA GLU A 239 8.20 -27.28 -36.44
C GLU A 239 6.71 -26.99 -36.20
N ALA A 240 6.18 -25.99 -36.94
CA ALA A 240 4.75 -25.72 -37.00
C ALA A 240 4.08 -26.54 -38.11
N MET A 241 2.97 -27.22 -37.79
CA MET A 241 2.16 -27.92 -38.79
C MET A 241 1.46 -26.94 -39.75
N PRO A 242 1.25 -27.32 -41.03
CA PRO A 242 0.68 -26.42 -42.03
C PRO A 242 -0.78 -26.07 -41.73
N ARG A 243 -1.16 -24.82 -42.00
CA ARG A 243 -2.56 -24.38 -42.05
C ARG A 243 -3.07 -24.47 -43.48
N ASP A 244 -4.27 -25.02 -43.65
CA ASP A 244 -4.96 -25.10 -44.94
C ASP A 244 -5.39 -23.69 -45.41
N ALA A 245 -5.46 -23.49 -46.73
CA ALA A 245 -5.60 -22.19 -47.37
C ALA A 245 -6.93 -22.08 -48.12
N SER A 246 -8.02 -21.90 -47.37
CA SER A 246 -9.31 -21.49 -47.94
C SER A 246 -10.05 -20.50 -47.03
N LEU A 247 -10.86 -19.63 -47.63
CA LEU A 247 -11.68 -18.58 -47.00
C LEU A 247 -10.91 -17.38 -46.39
N SER A 248 -10.28 -16.58 -47.25
CA SER A 248 -9.96 -15.16 -46.98
C SER A 248 -10.63 -14.27 -48.03
N VAL A 249 -11.37 -13.25 -47.60
CA VAL A 249 -11.90 -12.16 -48.45
C VAL A 249 -11.34 -10.84 -47.92
N PRO A 250 -10.68 -10.01 -48.74
CA PRO A 250 -10.06 -8.77 -48.28
C PRO A 250 -11.04 -7.60 -48.24
N VAL A 251 -10.86 -6.71 -47.26
CA VAL A 251 -11.38 -5.33 -47.28
C VAL A 251 -10.23 -4.40 -46.92
N THR A 252 -10.00 -3.39 -47.75
CA THR A 252 -8.87 -2.44 -47.67
C THR A 252 -9.28 -1.19 -46.87
N PRO A 253 -8.40 -0.59 -46.04
CA PRO A 253 -8.71 0.68 -45.36
C PRO A 253 -8.77 1.86 -46.35
N PRO A 254 -9.52 2.93 -46.05
CA PRO A 254 -9.53 4.16 -46.82
C PRO A 254 -8.34 5.07 -46.46
N THR A 255 -7.87 5.84 -47.45
CA THR A 255 -7.01 7.02 -47.27
C THR A 255 -7.77 8.29 -47.64
N GLU A 256 -7.34 9.42 -47.11
CA GLU A 256 -7.85 10.74 -47.46
C GLU A 256 -7.51 11.11 -48.91
N ASP A 257 -8.29 12.01 -49.51
CA ASP A 257 -7.83 12.79 -50.66
C ASP A 257 -8.55 14.15 -50.73
N VAL A 258 -7.86 15.17 -51.24
CA VAL A 258 -8.34 16.57 -51.27
C VAL A 258 -8.35 17.07 -52.72
N VAL A 259 -9.50 17.54 -53.19
CA VAL A 259 -9.61 18.21 -54.49
C VAL A 259 -10.47 19.45 -54.39
N ALA A 260 -10.01 20.55 -54.99
CA ALA A 260 -10.75 21.78 -55.16
C ALA A 260 -10.68 22.24 -56.62
N GLU A 261 -11.85 22.46 -57.24
CA GLU A 261 -12.05 23.35 -58.40
C GLU A 261 -13.38 24.10 -58.17
N GLY A 262 -13.69 25.12 -58.96
CA GLY A 262 -14.91 25.91 -58.71
C GLY A 262 -15.33 26.87 -59.83
N VAL A 263 -16.33 27.68 -59.50
CA VAL A 263 -16.87 28.83 -60.26
C VAL A 263 -17.50 28.49 -61.62
N THR A 264 -18.84 28.59 -61.69
CA THR A 264 -19.52 29.47 -62.67
C THR A 264 -21.00 29.73 -62.32
N THR A 265 -21.34 31.02 -62.21
CA THR A 265 -22.56 31.73 -62.69
C THR A 265 -23.96 31.09 -62.69
N GLU A 266 -24.91 31.84 -62.07
CA GLU A 266 -26.21 32.30 -62.65
C GLU A 266 -27.33 31.27 -63.00
N ASP A 267 -28.63 31.62 -63.06
CA ASP A 267 -29.44 32.61 -62.32
C ASP A 267 -30.95 32.32 -62.56
N ALA A 268 -31.82 32.81 -61.67
CA ALA A 268 -33.23 33.17 -61.87
C ALA A 268 -34.31 32.14 -62.29
N THR A 269 -35.57 32.59 -62.12
CA THR A 269 -36.84 32.09 -62.72
C THR A 269 -37.39 30.71 -62.33
N THR A 270 -38.70 30.49 -62.11
CA THR A 270 -39.84 31.24 -61.50
C THR A 270 -41.09 30.34 -61.58
N GLU A 271 -42.13 30.61 -60.76
CA GLU A 271 -43.56 30.34 -61.08
C GLU A 271 -44.02 28.85 -61.19
N ASP A 272 -45.26 28.46 -60.86
CA ASP A 272 -46.39 29.07 -60.12
C ASP A 272 -47.36 27.93 -59.66
N GLY A 273 -48.49 28.22 -59.00
CA GLY A 273 -49.72 27.46 -59.25
C GLY A 273 -50.54 26.83 -58.10
N ALA A 274 -51.18 27.67 -57.28
CA ALA A 274 -52.58 27.50 -56.79
C ALA A 274 -53.00 26.38 -55.77
N ALA A 275 -54.19 26.60 -55.18
CA ALA A 275 -54.90 25.81 -54.15
C ALA A 275 -56.37 25.53 -54.64
N PRO A 276 -57.50 25.43 -53.87
CA PRO A 276 -57.76 25.41 -52.40
C PRO A 276 -58.90 24.47 -51.86
N ALA A 277 -59.11 24.49 -50.52
CA ALA A 277 -60.38 24.21 -49.75
C ALA A 277 -61.01 22.78 -49.81
N ALA A 278 -61.91 22.30 -48.91
CA ALA A 278 -62.56 22.78 -47.67
C ALA A 278 -62.83 21.53 -46.75
N ALA A 279 -62.67 21.50 -45.40
CA ALA A 279 -63.36 22.14 -44.27
C ALA A 279 -64.67 21.46 -43.77
N GLU A 280 -64.66 20.88 -42.56
CA GLU A 280 -65.79 20.82 -41.59
C GLU A 280 -65.29 20.49 -40.15
N THR A 281 -66.11 20.65 -39.10
CA THR A 281 -65.68 20.66 -37.65
C THR A 281 -66.71 20.00 -36.71
N PRO A 282 -66.40 19.68 -35.42
CA PRO A 282 -66.67 20.67 -34.33
C PRO A 282 -65.87 20.56 -32.99
N ALA A 283 -65.74 21.71 -32.28
CA ALA A 283 -65.80 21.92 -30.80
C ALA A 283 -64.80 21.23 -29.81
N VAL A 284 -64.48 21.73 -28.59
CA VAL A 284 -64.57 23.06 -27.91
C VAL A 284 -63.65 23.07 -26.66
N SER A 285 -62.87 24.15 -26.42
CA SER A 285 -62.63 24.83 -25.11
C SER A 285 -61.33 25.68 -25.09
N PRO A 286 -61.23 26.72 -24.22
CA PRO A 286 -60.21 27.77 -24.34
C PRO A 286 -58.93 27.57 -23.49
N ALA A 287 -57.87 28.32 -23.85
CA ALA A 287 -56.61 28.38 -23.12
C ALA A 287 -56.59 29.45 -22.00
N PRO A 288 -55.80 29.25 -20.93
CA PRO A 288 -55.48 30.29 -19.94
C PRO A 288 -54.27 31.14 -20.35
N ALA A 289 -54.14 32.33 -19.76
CA ALA A 289 -53.03 33.26 -20.01
C ALA A 289 -51.79 32.98 -19.12
N ALA A 290 -50.70 33.70 -19.40
CA ALA A 290 -49.41 33.53 -18.75
C ALA A 290 -49.44 33.69 -17.22
N THR A 291 -48.65 32.87 -16.52
CA THR A 291 -48.29 33.06 -15.10
C THR A 291 -46.78 33.08 -14.98
N VAL A 292 -46.24 34.05 -14.23
CA VAL A 292 -44.80 34.26 -14.09
C VAL A 292 -44.19 33.17 -13.20
N SER A 293 -43.28 32.37 -13.75
CA SER A 293 -42.45 31.46 -12.94
C SER A 293 -41.41 32.28 -12.17
N ARG A 294 -41.39 32.15 -10.84
CA ARG A 294 -40.39 32.80 -9.99
C ARG A 294 -39.15 31.91 -9.88
N LEU A 295 -37.99 32.46 -10.24
CA LEU A 295 -36.70 31.88 -9.85
C LEU A 295 -36.61 31.79 -8.30
N PRO A 296 -36.10 30.69 -7.74
CA PRO A 296 -35.86 30.60 -6.31
C PRO A 296 -34.68 31.49 -5.88
N THR A 297 -34.78 32.08 -4.70
CA THR A 297 -33.70 32.87 -4.08
C THR A 297 -32.53 31.97 -3.68
N PRO A 298 -31.25 32.37 -3.89
CA PRO A 298 -30.10 31.61 -3.39
C PRO A 298 -30.11 31.54 -1.86
N GLY A 299 -29.61 30.43 -1.29
CA GLY A 299 -29.37 30.31 0.16
C GLY A 299 -29.83 29.02 0.85
N LYS A 300 -30.37 28.01 0.14
CA LYS A 300 -30.62 26.66 0.71
C LYS A 300 -30.30 25.55 -0.30
N PRO A 301 -29.69 24.43 0.13
CA PRO A 301 -29.38 23.31 -0.76
C PRO A 301 -30.65 22.61 -1.24
N TYR A 302 -30.77 22.41 -2.55
CA TYR A 302 -31.85 21.64 -3.17
C TYR A 302 -31.48 20.16 -3.23
N VAL A 303 -32.19 19.33 -2.46
CA VAL A 303 -32.06 17.87 -2.51
C VAL A 303 -33.16 17.32 -3.43
N PRO A 304 -32.82 16.56 -4.50
CA PRO A 304 -33.82 15.92 -5.36
C PRO A 304 -34.74 14.99 -4.56
N THR A 305 -36.05 14.99 -4.85
CA THR A 305 -37.07 14.24 -4.09
C THR A 305 -36.76 12.75 -3.92
N ALA A 306 -36.24 12.11 -4.98
CA ALA A 306 -35.83 10.69 -4.93
C ALA A 306 -34.77 10.38 -3.86
N ALA A 307 -33.87 11.32 -3.54
CA ALA A 307 -32.88 11.15 -2.47
C ALA A 307 -33.51 11.27 -1.08
N ARG A 308 -34.59 12.06 -0.94
CA ARG A 308 -35.37 12.16 0.31
C ARG A 308 -36.21 10.90 0.53
N GLU A 309 -36.85 10.39 -0.53
CA GLU A 309 -37.62 9.14 -0.51
C GLU A 309 -36.73 7.93 -0.19
N ALA A 310 -35.51 7.87 -0.74
CA ALA A 310 -34.51 6.85 -0.38
C ALA A 310 -34.06 6.97 1.09
N ALA A 311 -33.86 8.18 1.61
CA ALA A 311 -33.50 8.40 3.01
C ALA A 311 -34.64 8.00 3.98
N GLU A 312 -35.88 8.34 3.66
CA GLU A 312 -37.08 7.93 4.42
C GLU A 312 -37.25 6.40 4.42
N PHE A 313 -36.99 5.73 3.30
CA PHE A 313 -37.02 4.27 3.21
C PHE A 313 -35.95 3.60 4.09
N VAL A 314 -34.71 4.11 4.06
CA VAL A 314 -33.60 3.58 4.89
C VAL A 314 -33.83 3.83 6.39
N ALA A 315 -34.31 5.03 6.77
CA ALA A 315 -34.65 5.33 8.16
C ALA A 315 -35.72 4.36 8.72
N LYS A 316 -36.71 4.01 7.89
CA LYS A 316 -37.79 3.09 8.26
C LYS A 316 -37.33 1.64 8.43
N ILE A 317 -36.29 1.22 7.69
CA ILE A 317 -35.62 -0.08 7.90
C ILE A 317 -34.82 -0.07 9.21
N ALA A 318 -34.20 1.05 9.57
CA ALA A 318 -33.50 1.20 10.85
C ALA A 318 -34.47 1.13 12.05
N GLU A 319 -35.61 1.82 12.01
CA GLU A 319 -36.67 1.71 13.05
C GLU A 319 -37.15 0.27 13.22
N LEU A 320 -37.40 -0.45 12.12
CA LEU A 320 -37.83 -1.86 12.14
C LEU A 320 -36.74 -2.82 12.65
N SER A 321 -35.48 -2.38 12.72
CA SER A 321 -34.35 -3.16 13.26
C SER A 321 -34.05 -2.83 14.73
N ALA A 322 -34.55 -1.71 15.25
CA ALA A 322 -34.28 -1.23 16.60
C ALA A 322 -35.16 -1.88 17.69
N THR A 323 -36.22 -2.60 17.33
CA THR A 323 -37.18 -3.18 18.28
C THR A 323 -36.77 -4.59 18.74
N ASN A 324 -35.63 -4.71 19.43
CA ASN A 324 -35.27 -5.91 20.19
C ASN A 324 -34.72 -5.55 21.60
N PRO A 325 -35.53 -5.63 22.67
CA PRO A 325 -35.21 -5.03 23.96
C PRO A 325 -34.40 -5.98 24.87
N ALA A 326 -33.07 -5.95 24.77
CA ALA A 326 -32.21 -6.90 25.51
C ALA A 326 -30.84 -6.38 26.02
N SER A 327 -30.65 -5.07 26.26
CA SER A 327 -29.43 -4.56 26.94
C SER A 327 -29.55 -3.12 27.47
N ALA A 328 -30.12 -2.94 28.67
CA ALA A 328 -30.12 -1.63 29.36
C ALA A 328 -30.36 -1.73 30.89
N ALA A 329 -29.34 -2.15 31.66
CA ALA A 329 -29.09 -1.76 33.07
C ALA A 329 -27.99 -2.64 33.71
N VAL A 330 -26.85 -2.04 34.06
CA VAL A 330 -26.01 -2.41 35.22
C VAL A 330 -25.50 -1.09 35.80
N GLU A 331 -25.52 -0.94 37.12
CA GLU A 331 -25.09 0.28 37.83
C GLU A 331 -23.63 0.18 38.28
N GLU A 332 -23.01 1.32 38.57
CA GLU A 332 -21.57 1.45 38.85
C GLU A 332 -21.29 1.35 40.36
N GLU A 333 -20.68 0.25 40.82
CA GLU A 333 -20.15 0.11 42.18
C GLU A 333 -18.60 0.16 42.19
N ALA A 334 -18.03 0.72 43.25
CA ALA A 334 -16.59 1.03 43.32
C ALA A 334 -15.78 -0.09 43.98
N THR A 335 -14.78 -0.61 43.25
CA THR A 335 -13.88 -1.68 43.72
C THR A 335 -12.73 -1.15 44.59
N PRO A 336 -12.41 -1.75 45.74
CA PRO A 336 -11.24 -1.39 46.54
C PRO A 336 -9.92 -1.85 45.89
N GLN A 337 -8.83 -1.14 46.17
CA GLN A 337 -7.48 -1.48 45.70
C GLN A 337 -6.91 -2.70 46.46
N LEU A 338 -6.18 -3.55 45.74
CA LEU A 338 -5.42 -4.70 46.25
C LEU A 338 -3.99 -4.64 45.69
N GLU A 339 -3.02 -5.17 46.44
CA GLU A 339 -1.60 -5.08 46.09
C GLU A 339 -1.24 -6.00 44.90
N LEU A 340 -0.39 -5.50 44.01
CA LEU A 340 0.06 -6.21 42.81
C LEU A 340 1.08 -7.30 43.15
N VAL A 341 0.64 -8.55 43.04
CA VAL A 341 1.53 -9.69 42.76
C VAL A 341 1.92 -9.60 41.28
N PRO A 342 3.16 -9.90 40.86
CA PRO A 342 3.49 -10.00 39.44
C PRO A 342 2.66 -11.12 38.78
N GLU A 343 1.82 -10.73 37.83
CA GLU A 343 1.06 -11.66 36.98
C GLU A 343 2.02 -12.63 36.25
N PRO A 344 1.69 -13.92 36.14
CA PRO A 344 2.42 -14.81 35.23
C PRO A 344 2.20 -14.36 33.78
N GLU A 345 3.21 -14.53 32.93
CA GLU A 345 3.10 -14.17 31.51
C GLU A 345 1.88 -14.86 30.87
N PRO A 346 1.02 -14.12 30.14
CA PRO A 346 -0.17 -14.72 29.53
C PRO A 346 0.25 -15.73 28.45
N GLU A 347 -0.07 -17.03 28.66
CA GLU A 347 0.10 -18.04 27.62
C GLU A 347 -0.72 -17.66 26.39
N ALA A 348 -0.03 -17.38 25.29
CA ALA A 348 -0.66 -16.95 24.06
C ALA A 348 -1.67 -18.01 23.53
N PRO A 349 -2.87 -17.60 23.08
CA PRO A 349 -3.96 -18.52 22.84
C PRO A 349 -3.69 -19.47 21.67
N LYS A 350 -3.92 -20.76 21.92
CA LYS A 350 -3.67 -21.88 21.00
C LYS A 350 -4.92 -22.13 20.14
N GLY A 351 -4.74 -22.30 18.83
CA GLY A 351 -5.83 -22.48 17.86
C GLY A 351 -6.34 -21.18 17.21
N TYR A 352 -5.57 -20.08 17.31
CA TYR A 352 -5.94 -18.78 16.75
C TYR A 352 -5.73 -18.75 15.22
N THR A 353 -6.82 -18.67 14.45
CA THR A 353 -6.83 -18.70 12.98
C THR A 353 -7.41 -17.40 12.37
N PRO A 354 -6.68 -16.28 12.38
CA PRO A 354 -7.16 -15.02 11.81
C PRO A 354 -7.13 -15.03 10.28
N ALA A 355 -7.89 -14.13 9.66
CA ALA A 355 -7.67 -13.79 8.26
C ALA A 355 -6.45 -12.86 8.12
N VAL A 356 -5.62 -13.05 7.10
CA VAL A 356 -4.47 -12.20 6.79
C VAL A 356 -4.63 -11.62 5.39
N LEU A 357 -4.75 -10.29 5.30
CA LEU A 357 -4.96 -9.52 4.08
C LEU A 357 -3.71 -8.70 3.79
N ALA A 358 -2.99 -9.02 2.71
CA ALA A 358 -1.66 -8.46 2.43
C ALA A 358 -1.65 -7.54 1.19
N ILE A 359 -1.09 -6.34 1.32
CA ILE A 359 -1.19 -5.28 0.31
C ILE A 359 0.20 -4.77 -0.07
N THR A 360 0.51 -4.81 -1.37
CA THR A 360 1.67 -4.12 -1.95
C THR A 360 1.37 -3.53 -3.33
N GLY A 361 2.37 -2.92 -3.94
CA GLY A 361 2.33 -2.18 -5.20
C GLY A 361 3.37 -1.07 -5.18
N THR A 362 3.48 -0.30 -6.27
CA THR A 362 4.18 0.99 -6.20
C THR A 362 3.27 2.00 -5.49
N ASN A 363 2.08 2.23 -6.03
CA ASN A 363 1.11 3.24 -5.61
C ASN A 363 -0.17 2.64 -5.01
N GLY A 364 -0.94 3.48 -4.31
CA GLY A 364 -2.24 3.12 -3.72
C GLY A 364 -2.21 2.34 -2.40
N LYS A 365 -1.07 1.72 -2.05
CA LYS A 365 -0.88 0.84 -0.87
C LYS A 365 -1.66 1.29 0.37
N THR A 366 -1.26 2.41 0.99
CA THR A 366 -1.83 2.93 2.24
C THR A 366 -3.32 3.19 2.15
N THR A 367 -3.77 3.75 1.02
CA THR A 367 -5.19 4.02 0.78
C THR A 367 -6.01 2.73 0.77
N VAL A 368 -5.47 1.63 0.22
CA VAL A 368 -6.12 0.32 0.26
C VAL A 368 -5.99 -0.33 1.63
N THR A 369 -4.86 -0.16 2.34
CA THR A 369 -4.64 -0.69 3.69
C THR A 369 -5.63 -0.09 4.69
N SER A 370 -5.65 1.23 4.84
CA SER A 370 -6.56 1.94 5.76
C SER A 370 -8.03 1.73 5.40
N LEU A 371 -8.36 1.77 4.11
CA LEU A 371 -9.71 1.47 3.65
C LEU A 371 -10.10 0.02 3.99
N THR A 372 -9.27 -0.97 3.70
CA THR A 372 -9.55 -2.38 4.01
C THR A 372 -9.75 -2.59 5.52
N GLY A 373 -8.91 -1.97 6.36
CA GLY A 373 -9.11 -1.95 7.81
C GLY A 373 -10.48 -1.40 8.21
N GLN A 374 -10.85 -0.23 7.70
CA GLN A 374 -12.17 0.37 7.95
C GLN A 374 -13.33 -0.48 7.39
N LEU A 375 -13.18 -1.15 6.25
CA LEU A 375 -14.21 -2.05 5.71
C LEU A 375 -14.44 -3.27 6.62
N VAL A 376 -13.37 -3.83 7.19
CA VAL A 376 -13.42 -4.96 8.13
C VAL A 376 -14.01 -4.55 9.48
N GLU A 377 -13.59 -3.39 10.02
CA GLU A 377 -14.16 -2.81 11.25
C GLU A 377 -15.67 -2.56 11.09
N ARG A 378 -16.09 -1.90 9.99
CA ARG A 378 -17.51 -1.64 9.72
C ARG A 378 -18.30 -2.92 9.40
N ALA A 379 -17.63 -3.99 8.99
CA ALA A 379 -18.21 -5.32 8.86
C ALA A 379 -18.42 -6.05 10.21
N GLY A 380 -17.98 -5.45 11.33
CA GLY A 380 -18.17 -5.97 12.69
C GLY A 380 -17.10 -6.97 13.14
N LYS A 381 -15.95 -7.01 12.46
CA LYS A 381 -14.79 -7.83 12.85
C LYS A 381 -13.72 -6.98 13.51
N THR A 382 -13.02 -7.54 14.49
CA THR A 382 -11.83 -6.92 15.08
C THR A 382 -10.66 -6.99 14.09
N VAL A 383 -9.87 -5.92 14.01
CA VAL A 383 -8.84 -5.77 12.98
C VAL A 383 -7.61 -5.04 13.51
N ALA A 384 -6.42 -5.52 13.13
CA ALA A 384 -5.17 -4.79 13.29
C ALA A 384 -4.61 -4.39 11.93
N VAL A 385 -4.07 -3.17 11.86
CA VAL A 385 -3.37 -2.63 10.69
C VAL A 385 -1.89 -2.45 11.05
N ALA A 386 -0.99 -3.02 10.26
CA ALA A 386 0.44 -3.01 10.57
C ALA A 386 1.34 -3.03 9.31
N GLY A 387 2.63 -2.75 9.50
CA GLY A 387 3.67 -2.94 8.49
C GLY A 387 4.38 -1.65 8.08
N ASN A 388 4.51 -1.42 6.78
CA ASN A 388 5.44 -0.48 6.15
C ASN A 388 5.38 0.98 6.63
N ILE A 389 4.20 1.48 7.05
CA ILE A 389 3.99 2.89 7.47
C ILE A 389 3.86 3.03 9.00
N GLY A 390 3.97 1.92 9.73
CA GLY A 390 3.76 1.87 11.17
C GLY A 390 2.29 1.64 11.56
N PRO A 391 2.02 1.02 12.72
CA PRO A 391 2.97 0.38 13.62
C PRO A 391 3.65 -0.86 12.98
N THR A 392 4.77 -1.31 13.56
CA THR A 392 5.55 -2.45 13.05
C THR A 392 4.76 -3.76 13.18
N LEU A 393 5.08 -4.80 12.42
CA LEU A 393 4.37 -6.08 12.50
C LEU A 393 4.52 -6.71 13.89
N LEU A 394 5.73 -6.68 14.45
CA LEU A 394 6.05 -7.37 15.71
C LEU A 394 5.67 -6.56 16.96
N ASP A 395 5.81 -5.23 16.97
CA ASP A 395 5.31 -4.42 18.09
C ASP A 395 3.78 -4.49 18.18
N THR A 396 3.08 -4.51 17.03
CA THR A 396 1.61 -4.64 16.99
C THR A 396 1.15 -6.01 17.49
N LEU A 397 1.84 -7.09 17.07
CA LEU A 397 1.54 -8.44 17.55
C LEU A 397 1.82 -8.59 19.06
N ALA A 398 2.94 -8.04 19.55
CA ALA A 398 3.24 -8.02 20.98
C ALA A 398 2.15 -7.27 21.78
N GLY A 399 1.76 -6.07 21.35
CA GLY A 399 0.72 -5.29 22.01
C GLY A 399 -0.65 -5.99 22.08
N HIS A 400 -1.07 -6.67 21.01
CA HIS A 400 -2.31 -7.47 21.03
C HIS A 400 -2.20 -8.75 21.87
N LEU A 401 -1.01 -9.34 22.02
CA LEU A 401 -0.77 -10.45 22.93
C LEU A 401 -0.83 -9.99 24.40
N ASP A 402 -0.15 -8.90 24.74
CA ASP A 402 -0.14 -8.33 26.09
C ASP A 402 -1.51 -7.84 26.55
N ALA A 403 -2.29 -7.25 25.65
CA ALA A 403 -3.66 -6.82 25.93
C ALA A 403 -4.70 -7.96 25.86
N GLY A 404 -4.34 -9.15 25.37
CA GLY A 404 -5.29 -10.24 25.12
C GLY A 404 -6.33 -9.94 24.01
N THR A 405 -6.01 -9.05 23.07
CA THR A 405 -6.93 -8.50 22.05
C THR A 405 -6.58 -8.91 20.61
N LEU A 406 -6.08 -10.14 20.41
CA LEU A 406 -5.76 -10.65 19.08
C LEU A 406 -6.96 -10.53 18.11
N PRO A 407 -6.80 -9.90 16.93
CA PRO A 407 -7.92 -9.57 16.04
C PRO A 407 -8.39 -10.74 15.19
N ASP A 408 -9.63 -10.68 14.68
CA ASP A 408 -10.16 -11.59 13.66
C ASP A 408 -9.38 -11.48 12.33
N VAL A 409 -8.84 -10.28 12.04
CA VAL A 409 -8.20 -9.95 10.76
C VAL A 409 -6.93 -9.11 10.94
N TRP A 410 -5.88 -9.45 10.20
CA TRP A 410 -4.69 -8.62 10.00
C TRP A 410 -4.72 -7.99 8.61
N VAL A 411 -4.49 -6.68 8.53
CA VAL A 411 -4.35 -5.93 7.26
C VAL A 411 -2.94 -5.35 7.18
N LEU A 412 -2.13 -5.86 6.26
CA LEU A 412 -0.69 -5.63 6.24
C LEU A 412 -0.26 -4.79 5.02
N GLU A 413 0.32 -3.60 5.24
CA GLU A 413 1.04 -2.90 4.17
C GLU A 413 2.47 -3.43 4.10
N LEU A 414 2.87 -3.96 2.94
CA LEU A 414 4.19 -4.55 2.74
C LEU A 414 4.96 -3.86 1.59
N SER A 415 6.19 -3.43 1.87
CA SER A 415 7.12 -2.93 0.85
C SER A 415 7.77 -4.04 0.04
N SER A 416 8.37 -3.72 -1.11
CA SER A 416 9.20 -4.66 -1.86
C SER A 416 10.47 -5.09 -1.10
N PHE A 417 10.94 -4.28 -0.14
CA PHE A 417 12.04 -4.61 0.76
C PHE A 417 11.64 -5.62 1.83
N GLN A 418 10.48 -5.44 2.47
CA GLN A 418 9.93 -6.40 3.44
C GLN A 418 9.56 -7.73 2.77
N LEU A 419 9.19 -7.73 1.49
CA LEU A 419 8.92 -8.93 0.71
C LEU A 419 10.17 -9.54 0.07
N ASP A 420 11.34 -8.91 0.16
CA ASP A 420 12.54 -9.52 -0.40
C ASP A 420 12.99 -10.74 0.43
N GLY A 421 13.37 -11.83 -0.24
CA GLY A 421 13.90 -13.06 0.35
C GLY A 421 12.98 -13.84 1.29
N VAL A 422 11.78 -13.32 1.61
CA VAL A 422 10.79 -13.93 2.53
C VAL A 422 10.43 -15.35 2.13
N GLN A 423 10.27 -16.22 3.15
CA GLN A 423 9.89 -17.62 2.98
C GLN A 423 8.79 -18.02 3.97
N GLY A 424 7.78 -18.75 3.48
CA GLY A 424 6.72 -19.29 4.33
C GLY A 424 5.59 -18.32 4.71
N PHE A 425 5.64 -17.06 4.27
CA PHE A 425 4.47 -16.17 4.36
C PHE A 425 3.32 -16.68 3.47
N GLU A 426 2.14 -16.87 4.07
CA GLU A 426 0.96 -17.44 3.42
C GLU A 426 -0.29 -16.68 3.93
N PRO A 427 -0.78 -15.66 3.19
CA PRO A 427 -1.95 -14.89 3.59
C PRO A 427 -3.26 -15.58 3.19
N THR A 428 -4.38 -15.11 3.75
CA THR A 428 -5.73 -15.48 3.28
C THR A 428 -6.01 -14.90 1.89
N ALA A 429 -5.66 -13.62 1.70
CA ALA A 429 -5.70 -12.96 0.40
C ALA A 429 -4.61 -11.90 0.29
N ALA A 430 -4.14 -11.65 -0.93
CA ALA A 430 -3.08 -10.70 -1.20
C ALA A 430 -3.29 -9.95 -2.52
N THR A 431 -2.78 -8.72 -2.60
CA THR A 431 -2.79 -7.93 -3.83
C THR A 431 -1.46 -7.25 -4.12
N VAL A 432 -1.11 -7.18 -5.41
CA VAL A 432 -0.17 -6.21 -5.96
C VAL A 432 -1.02 -5.22 -6.76
N LEU A 433 -1.11 -3.97 -6.30
CA LEU A 433 -2.05 -2.99 -6.86
C LEU A 433 -1.64 -2.48 -8.24
N ASN A 434 -0.33 -2.37 -8.49
CA ASN A 434 0.28 -1.84 -9.72
C ASN A 434 1.81 -1.97 -9.65
N LEU A 435 2.47 -1.88 -10.80
CA LEU A 435 3.91 -1.80 -10.98
C LEU A 435 4.29 -0.60 -11.86
N THR A 436 4.85 0.44 -11.24
CA THR A 436 5.57 1.52 -11.92
C THR A 436 7.00 1.60 -11.41
N GLN A 437 7.91 2.22 -12.18
CA GLN A 437 9.31 2.40 -11.79
C GLN A 437 9.41 3.06 -10.40
N ASP A 438 10.17 2.42 -9.52
CA ASP A 438 10.46 2.86 -8.15
C ASP A 438 11.54 1.91 -7.58
N HIS A 439 12.38 2.42 -6.67
CA HIS A 439 13.44 1.67 -5.99
C HIS A 439 14.41 0.84 -6.88
N LEU A 440 14.63 1.24 -8.14
CA LEU A 440 15.52 0.54 -9.07
C LEU A 440 17.01 0.64 -8.68
N ASP A 441 17.36 1.67 -7.91
CA ASP A 441 18.65 1.82 -7.21
C ASP A 441 18.96 0.66 -6.24
N TRP A 442 17.92 0.04 -5.66
CA TRP A 442 18.04 -1.09 -4.74
C TRP A 442 17.79 -2.44 -5.42
N HIS A 443 16.78 -2.51 -6.30
CA HIS A 443 16.35 -3.75 -6.96
C HIS A 443 17.11 -4.08 -8.25
N GLY A 444 17.86 -3.13 -8.83
CA GLY A 444 18.58 -3.28 -10.09
C GLY A 444 17.68 -3.14 -11.32
N ASP A 445 16.57 -3.88 -11.39
CA ASP A 445 15.63 -3.83 -12.52
C ASP A 445 14.16 -4.05 -12.13
N MET A 446 13.25 -3.75 -13.07
CA MET A 446 11.80 -3.94 -12.91
C MET A 446 11.39 -5.41 -12.74
N PRO A 447 11.93 -6.40 -13.49
CA PRO A 447 11.73 -7.82 -13.21
C PRO A 447 12.02 -8.23 -11.76
N ALA A 448 13.12 -7.77 -11.17
CA ALA A 448 13.50 -8.05 -9.78
C ALA A 448 12.57 -7.34 -8.78
N TYR A 449 12.19 -6.09 -9.03
CA TYR A 449 11.19 -5.35 -8.24
C TYR A 449 9.82 -6.06 -8.24
N ALA A 450 9.39 -6.53 -9.42
CA ALA A 450 8.16 -7.30 -9.59
C ALA A 450 8.26 -8.67 -8.89
N ALA A 451 9.35 -9.41 -9.08
CA ALA A 451 9.57 -10.72 -8.45
C ALA A 451 9.63 -10.63 -6.91
N ALA A 452 10.15 -9.52 -6.36
CA ALA A 452 10.08 -9.26 -4.93
C ALA A 452 8.61 -9.08 -4.46
N LYS A 453 7.83 -8.22 -5.13
CA LYS A 453 6.40 -8.03 -4.78
C LYS A 453 5.57 -9.30 -4.96
N ALA A 454 5.84 -10.13 -5.98
CA ALA A 454 5.09 -11.36 -6.26
C ALA A 454 5.09 -12.38 -5.09
N ARG A 455 6.09 -12.32 -4.20
CA ARG A 455 6.16 -13.20 -3.01
C ARG A 455 5.02 -12.96 -2.03
N ILE A 456 4.30 -11.84 -2.11
CA ILE A 456 3.14 -11.54 -1.25
C ILE A 456 2.01 -12.57 -1.37
N PHE A 457 1.87 -13.26 -2.51
CA PHE A 457 0.72 -14.12 -2.77
C PHE A 457 0.73 -15.48 -2.04
N GLY A 458 1.85 -15.85 -1.42
CA GLY A 458 2.03 -17.19 -0.85
C GLY A 458 1.85 -18.32 -1.88
N ALA A 459 1.76 -19.56 -1.41
CA ALA A 459 1.50 -20.71 -2.29
C ALA A 459 0.00 -20.96 -2.51
N LYS A 460 -0.88 -20.50 -1.61
CA LYS A 460 -2.31 -20.85 -1.55
C LYS A 460 -3.27 -19.66 -1.40
N GLY A 461 -2.85 -18.55 -0.77
CA GLY A 461 -3.69 -17.37 -0.52
C GLY A 461 -4.34 -16.79 -1.78
N LEU A 462 -5.54 -16.21 -1.68
CA LEU A 462 -6.27 -15.67 -2.83
C LEU A 462 -5.48 -14.53 -3.50
N MET A 463 -5.17 -14.67 -4.79
CA MET A 463 -4.55 -13.59 -5.55
C MET A 463 -5.61 -12.58 -6.00
N ILE A 464 -5.42 -11.30 -5.67
CA ILE A 464 -6.26 -10.19 -6.13
C ILE A 464 -5.40 -9.32 -7.06
N LEU A 465 -5.69 -9.38 -8.37
CA LEU A 465 -4.83 -8.83 -9.42
C LEU A 465 -5.46 -7.63 -10.11
N ASN A 466 -4.64 -6.63 -10.43
CA ASN A 466 -5.06 -5.51 -11.27
C ASN A 466 -5.04 -5.91 -12.75
N ARG A 467 -6.23 -5.99 -13.36
CA ARG A 467 -6.48 -6.35 -14.77
C ARG A 467 -6.06 -5.24 -15.75
N ASP A 468 -5.94 -4.00 -15.29
CA ASP A 468 -5.44 -2.88 -16.08
C ASP A 468 -3.87 -2.84 -16.09
N ASP A 469 -3.18 -3.70 -15.33
CA ASP A 469 -1.71 -3.78 -15.24
C ASP A 469 -1.18 -5.14 -15.74
N ALA A 470 -0.48 -5.12 -16.88
CA ALA A 470 0.05 -6.33 -17.52
C ALA A 470 1.17 -7.02 -16.71
N GLY A 471 1.95 -6.27 -15.92
CA GLY A 471 3.02 -6.82 -15.10
C GLY A 471 2.47 -7.51 -13.85
N VAL A 472 1.39 -6.98 -13.26
CA VAL A 472 0.64 -7.65 -12.19
C VAL A 472 -0.07 -8.89 -12.73
N MET A 473 -0.71 -8.83 -13.90
CA MET A 473 -1.36 -10.00 -14.50
C MET A 473 -0.36 -11.11 -14.86
N ALA A 474 0.88 -10.77 -15.20
CA ALA A 474 1.96 -11.75 -15.44
C ALA A 474 2.42 -12.51 -14.17
N MET A 475 2.02 -12.07 -12.97
CA MET A 475 2.29 -12.79 -11.71
C MET A 475 1.41 -14.03 -11.53
N LEU A 476 0.30 -14.16 -12.28
CA LEU A 476 -0.55 -15.34 -12.25
C LEU A 476 0.19 -16.56 -12.86
N PRO A 477 0.47 -17.62 -12.08
CA PRO A 477 1.20 -18.77 -12.61
C PRO A 477 0.36 -19.53 -13.67
N PRO A 478 1.01 -20.10 -14.69
CA PRO A 478 0.30 -20.79 -15.78
C PRO A 478 -0.45 -22.04 -15.28
N PRO A 479 -1.59 -22.42 -15.89
CA PRO A 479 -2.41 -23.54 -15.42
C PRO A 479 -1.66 -24.88 -15.40
N VAL A 480 -1.66 -25.54 -14.23
CA VAL A 480 -0.97 -26.81 -14.02
C VAL A 480 -1.75 -27.95 -14.68
N LYS A 481 -1.13 -28.60 -15.67
CA LYS A 481 -1.74 -29.71 -16.43
C LYS A 481 -1.66 -31.02 -15.65
N VAL A 482 -2.74 -31.38 -14.95
CA VAL A 482 -2.88 -32.68 -14.27
C VAL A 482 -3.50 -33.71 -15.22
N ARG A 483 -2.94 -34.93 -15.28
CA ARG A 483 -3.37 -35.97 -16.23
C ARG A 483 -4.82 -36.39 -15.97
N LEU A 484 -5.66 -36.37 -17.02
CA LEU A 484 -7.09 -36.69 -16.98
C LEU A 484 -7.97 -35.74 -16.12
N GLN A 485 -7.46 -34.55 -15.75
CA GLN A 485 -8.24 -33.52 -15.05
C GLN A 485 -8.28 -32.21 -15.86
N ARG A 486 -9.17 -31.28 -15.48
CA ARG A 486 -9.09 -29.89 -15.96
C ARG A 486 -7.76 -29.27 -15.45
N PRO A 487 -7.09 -28.39 -16.23
CA PRO A 487 -5.91 -27.68 -15.75
C PRO A 487 -6.22 -26.93 -14.46
N GLN A 488 -5.38 -27.09 -13.44
CA GLN A 488 -5.55 -26.41 -12.17
C GLN A 488 -5.04 -24.97 -12.30
N ILE A 489 -5.97 -24.02 -12.20
CA ILE A 489 -5.69 -22.58 -12.23
C ILE A 489 -5.57 -22.10 -10.79
N ARG A 490 -4.54 -21.30 -10.49
CA ARG A 490 -4.35 -20.69 -9.16
C ARG A 490 -5.57 -19.80 -8.83
N THR A 491 -6.16 -19.97 -7.65
CA THR A 491 -7.36 -19.23 -7.23
C THR A 491 -7.09 -17.72 -7.20
N HIS A 492 -7.85 -16.96 -7.99
CA HIS A 492 -7.67 -15.52 -8.12
C HIS A 492 -8.95 -14.79 -8.55
N VAL A 493 -9.03 -13.53 -8.13
CA VAL A 493 -10.02 -12.50 -8.50
C VAL A 493 -9.28 -11.33 -9.14
N THR A 494 -9.89 -10.63 -10.09
CA THR A 494 -9.29 -9.44 -10.71
C THR A 494 -10.15 -8.18 -10.54
N PHE A 495 -9.51 -7.04 -10.37
CA PHE A 495 -10.14 -5.70 -10.37
C PHE A 495 -9.57 -4.86 -11.51
N GLY A 496 -10.24 -3.78 -11.92
CA GLY A 496 -9.75 -2.90 -12.98
C GLY A 496 -10.72 -1.76 -13.28
N GLY A 497 -10.34 -0.85 -14.17
CA GLY A 497 -11.17 0.28 -14.59
C GLY A 497 -12.10 -0.01 -15.78
N ALA A 498 -12.09 -1.24 -16.29
CA ALA A 498 -13.05 -1.77 -17.26
C ALA A 498 -14.00 -2.80 -16.61
N MET A 499 -15.00 -3.26 -17.37
CA MET A 499 -15.95 -4.29 -16.91
C MET A 499 -15.25 -5.57 -16.40
N PRO A 500 -15.79 -6.23 -15.35
CA PRO A 500 -15.31 -7.53 -14.91
C PRO A 500 -15.61 -8.63 -15.94
N LEU A 501 -14.72 -9.62 -16.08
CA LEU A 501 -14.76 -10.60 -17.17
C LEU A 501 -15.14 -12.02 -16.72
N ARG A 502 -15.12 -12.30 -15.41
CA ARG A 502 -15.46 -13.59 -14.80
C ARG A 502 -16.23 -13.42 -13.49
N PRO A 503 -16.96 -14.43 -13.00
CA PRO A 503 -17.56 -14.39 -11.68
C PRO A 503 -16.51 -14.13 -10.58
N GLY A 504 -16.88 -13.30 -9.61
CA GLY A 504 -16.00 -12.82 -8.56
C GLY A 504 -15.17 -11.58 -8.92
N ASP A 505 -14.92 -11.31 -10.20
CA ASP A 505 -14.19 -10.12 -10.62
C ASP A 505 -14.93 -8.82 -10.28
N TYR A 506 -14.13 -7.78 -10.06
CA TYR A 506 -14.56 -6.41 -9.86
C TYR A 506 -14.21 -5.54 -11.08
N GLY A 507 -14.94 -4.44 -11.28
CA GLY A 507 -14.67 -3.49 -12.36
C GLY A 507 -15.50 -2.22 -12.27
N ILE A 508 -15.44 -1.42 -13.34
CA ILE A 508 -16.22 -0.18 -13.49
C ILE A 508 -17.12 -0.26 -14.73
N GLU A 509 -18.41 -0.02 -14.54
CA GLU A 509 -19.41 0.13 -15.60
C GLU A 509 -19.70 1.63 -15.82
N ARG A 510 -19.81 2.11 -17.06
CA ARG A 510 -20.25 3.48 -17.35
C ARG A 510 -21.65 3.48 -17.96
N ILE A 511 -22.60 4.15 -17.29
CA ILE A 511 -24.01 4.26 -17.71
C ILE A 511 -24.41 5.73 -17.69
N ASN A 512 -24.86 6.27 -18.82
CA ASN A 512 -25.34 7.66 -18.94
C ASN A 512 -24.34 8.69 -18.37
N GLY A 513 -23.04 8.45 -18.58
CA GLY A 513 -21.92 9.26 -18.05
C GLY A 513 -21.40 8.78 -16.68
N VAL A 514 -22.29 8.33 -15.80
CA VAL A 514 -21.95 7.91 -14.42
C VAL A 514 -21.12 6.63 -14.42
N ALA A 515 -20.01 6.64 -13.67
CA ALA A 515 -19.22 5.46 -13.39
C ALA A 515 -19.78 4.71 -12.16
N TRP A 516 -19.93 3.39 -12.27
CA TRP A 516 -20.45 2.50 -11.23
C TRP A 516 -19.41 1.44 -10.87
N LEU A 517 -19.17 1.26 -9.58
CA LEU A 517 -18.43 0.11 -9.05
C LEU A 517 -19.30 -1.14 -9.22
N VAL A 518 -18.77 -2.19 -9.86
CA VAL A 518 -19.50 -3.43 -10.14
C VAL A 518 -18.71 -4.68 -9.72
N ARG A 519 -19.43 -5.74 -9.37
CA ARG A 519 -18.93 -7.11 -9.20
C ARG A 519 -19.66 -8.04 -10.15
N ALA A 520 -18.95 -8.91 -10.84
CA ALA A 520 -19.55 -9.99 -11.62
C ALA A 520 -19.92 -11.19 -10.73
N LEU A 521 -21.07 -11.78 -10.99
CA LEU A 521 -21.58 -13.01 -10.39
C LEU A 521 -22.01 -13.97 -11.52
N GLU A 522 -22.08 -15.26 -11.21
CA GLU A 522 -22.71 -16.25 -12.11
C GLU A 522 -24.21 -15.93 -12.27
N ALA A 523 -24.76 -16.06 -13.47
CA ALA A 523 -26.22 -15.96 -13.65
C ALA A 523 -26.95 -17.12 -12.95
N ASP A 524 -28.01 -16.77 -12.24
CA ASP A 524 -28.87 -17.68 -11.48
C ASP A 524 -29.39 -18.86 -12.34
N GLU A 525 -29.04 -20.10 -11.96
CA GLU A 525 -29.45 -21.33 -12.65
C GLU A 525 -30.98 -21.50 -12.80
N THR A 526 -31.77 -20.83 -11.96
CA THR A 526 -33.24 -20.89 -12.00
C THR A 526 -33.86 -20.16 -13.19
N GLN A 527 -33.10 -19.33 -13.90
CA GLN A 527 -33.56 -18.72 -15.14
C GLN A 527 -33.77 -19.80 -16.22
N LYS A 528 -34.95 -19.78 -16.87
CA LYS A 528 -35.42 -20.88 -17.72
C LYS A 528 -34.60 -21.05 -19.00
N ARG A 529 -33.54 -21.85 -18.91
CA ARG A 529 -32.65 -22.32 -19.99
C ARG A 529 -33.43 -22.67 -21.26
N LYS A 530 -33.21 -21.94 -22.35
CA LYS A 530 -33.74 -22.30 -23.68
C LYS A 530 -33.02 -23.56 -24.18
N ARG A 531 -33.80 -24.61 -24.48
CA ARG A 531 -33.26 -25.92 -24.86
C ARG A 531 -32.55 -25.84 -26.22
N GLY A 532 -31.21 -25.84 -26.21
CA GLY A 532 -30.36 -25.78 -27.41
C GLY A 532 -29.53 -24.49 -27.55
N ALA A 533 -29.51 -23.59 -26.57
CA ALA A 533 -28.50 -22.55 -26.50
C ALA A 533 -27.09 -23.15 -26.26
N VAL A 534 -26.07 -22.56 -26.86
CA VAL A 534 -24.67 -22.76 -26.43
C VAL A 534 -24.53 -22.11 -25.06
N VAL A 535 -23.80 -22.76 -24.14
CA VAL A 535 -23.51 -22.17 -22.83
C VAL A 535 -22.34 -21.21 -22.97
N GLU A 536 -22.66 -19.98 -23.35
CA GLU A 536 -21.90 -18.83 -22.85
C GLU A 536 -22.33 -18.62 -21.39
N GLU A 537 -21.36 -18.44 -20.49
CA GLU A 537 -21.61 -18.21 -19.07
C GLU A 537 -22.12 -16.77 -18.89
N GLU A 538 -23.45 -16.59 -18.93
CA GLU A 538 -24.07 -15.27 -18.73
C GLU A 538 -23.63 -14.69 -17.37
N LEU A 539 -23.02 -13.51 -17.39
CA LEU A 539 -22.56 -12.80 -16.19
C LEU A 539 -23.64 -11.85 -15.69
N PHE A 540 -23.95 -11.92 -14.40
CA PHE A 540 -24.76 -10.91 -13.72
C PHE A 540 -23.87 -9.86 -13.07
N PHE A 541 -24.04 -8.59 -13.45
CA PHE A 541 -23.28 -7.48 -12.87
C PHE A 541 -24.02 -6.84 -11.70
N GLN A 542 -23.57 -7.16 -10.49
CA GLN A 542 -24.04 -6.53 -9.26
C GLN A 542 -23.45 -5.11 -9.16
N ARG A 543 -24.29 -4.09 -9.36
CA ARG A 543 -23.93 -2.68 -9.13
C ARG A 543 -23.86 -2.41 -7.63
N LEU A 544 -22.72 -1.88 -7.19
CA LEU A 544 -22.40 -1.68 -5.78
C LEU A 544 -22.72 -0.25 -5.35
N MET A 545 -22.11 0.74 -6.01
CA MET A 545 -22.37 2.17 -5.83
C MET A 545 -21.82 3.00 -7.00
N PRO A 546 -22.30 4.23 -7.24
CA PRO A 546 -21.61 5.18 -8.11
C PRO A 546 -20.21 5.51 -7.57
N ALA A 547 -19.23 5.68 -8.44
CA ALA A 547 -17.90 6.17 -8.06
C ALA A 547 -17.97 7.58 -7.43
N ASP A 548 -18.87 8.43 -7.94
CA ASP A 548 -19.07 9.81 -7.47
C ASP A 548 -19.64 9.89 -6.04
N ALA A 549 -20.10 8.75 -5.48
CA ALA A 549 -20.51 8.63 -4.09
C ALA A 549 -19.35 8.28 -3.13
N LEU A 550 -18.16 7.99 -3.64
CA LEU A 550 -16.92 7.97 -2.86
C LEU A 550 -16.52 9.40 -2.50
N ARG A 551 -16.01 9.63 -1.29
CA ARG A 551 -15.38 10.91 -0.92
C ARG A 551 -13.99 11.05 -1.55
N ILE A 552 -13.23 9.96 -1.60
CA ILE A 552 -11.99 9.87 -2.38
C ILE A 552 -12.28 9.95 -3.89
N ARG A 553 -11.66 10.91 -4.59
CA ARG A 553 -11.95 11.24 -6.00
C ARG A 553 -10.99 10.57 -6.99
N GLY A 554 -11.40 10.51 -8.26
CA GLY A 554 -10.59 10.03 -9.38
C GLY A 554 -10.61 8.51 -9.62
N ARG A 555 -10.37 8.09 -10.87
CA ARG A 555 -10.42 6.67 -11.31
C ARG A 555 -9.48 5.77 -10.50
N HIS A 556 -8.31 6.24 -10.10
CA HIS A 556 -7.37 5.45 -9.31
C HIS A 556 -7.94 5.07 -7.93
N ASN A 557 -8.70 5.97 -7.29
CA ASN A 557 -9.36 5.69 -6.01
C ASN A 557 -10.59 4.79 -6.16
N ALA A 558 -11.29 4.86 -7.29
CA ALA A 558 -12.29 3.85 -7.65
C ALA A 558 -11.66 2.45 -7.78
N MET A 559 -10.46 2.31 -8.36
CA MET A 559 -9.75 1.02 -8.40
C MET A 559 -9.26 0.57 -7.02
N ASN A 560 -8.73 1.48 -6.19
CA ASN A 560 -8.37 1.21 -4.79
C ASN A 560 -9.57 0.68 -4.00
N ALA A 561 -10.77 1.25 -4.21
CA ALA A 561 -12.01 0.80 -3.60
C ALA A 561 -12.41 -0.63 -4.01
N LEU A 562 -12.26 -0.98 -5.29
CA LEU A 562 -12.53 -2.34 -5.78
C LEU A 562 -11.54 -3.36 -5.18
N ALA A 563 -10.25 -2.99 -5.05
CA ALA A 563 -9.24 -3.84 -4.42
C ALA A 563 -9.53 -4.07 -2.93
N ALA A 564 -9.88 -3.01 -2.18
CA ALA A 564 -10.24 -3.12 -0.77
C ALA A 564 -11.53 -3.95 -0.54
N LEU A 565 -12.55 -3.77 -1.39
CA LEU A 565 -13.75 -4.61 -1.38
C LEU A 565 -13.44 -6.08 -1.64
N ALA A 566 -12.53 -6.38 -2.58
CA ALA A 566 -12.09 -7.75 -2.86
C ALA A 566 -11.34 -8.37 -1.68
N LEU A 567 -10.44 -7.62 -1.04
CA LEU A 567 -9.68 -8.05 0.14
C LEU A 567 -10.60 -8.34 1.34
N ALA A 568 -11.44 -7.38 1.73
CA ALA A 568 -12.35 -7.56 2.85
C ALA A 568 -13.41 -8.65 2.58
N SER A 569 -13.87 -8.81 1.33
CA SER A 569 -14.71 -9.96 0.94
C SER A 569 -14.01 -11.31 1.14
N ALA A 570 -12.68 -11.37 1.01
CA ALA A 570 -11.91 -12.60 1.24
C ALA A 570 -11.62 -12.88 2.73
N ALA A 571 -11.97 -11.96 3.62
CA ALA A 571 -12.09 -12.17 5.06
C ALA A 571 -13.56 -12.29 5.50
N ASP A 572 -14.44 -12.81 4.64
CA ASP A 572 -15.88 -13.06 4.88
C ASP A 572 -16.68 -11.85 5.41
N CYS A 573 -16.30 -10.64 5.02
CA CYS A 573 -17.01 -9.43 5.44
C CYS A 573 -18.31 -9.23 4.65
N PRO A 574 -19.47 -8.98 5.30
CA PRO A 574 -20.74 -8.72 4.60
C PRO A 574 -20.70 -7.42 3.79
N LEU A 575 -21.20 -7.50 2.55
CA LEU A 575 -21.14 -6.40 1.57
C LEU A 575 -21.88 -5.13 2.00
N GLY A 576 -23.02 -5.24 2.69
CA GLY A 576 -23.85 -4.09 3.07
C GLY A 576 -23.10 -3.07 3.94
N PRO A 577 -22.56 -3.48 5.11
CA PRO A 577 -21.76 -2.59 5.95
C PRO A 577 -20.47 -2.09 5.28
N MET A 578 -19.82 -2.91 4.45
CA MET A 578 -18.65 -2.46 3.67
C MET A 578 -18.99 -1.29 2.73
N LEU A 579 -20.12 -1.34 2.01
CA LEU A 579 -20.52 -0.24 1.13
C LEU A 579 -20.90 1.04 1.91
N TYR A 580 -21.31 0.92 3.18
CA TYR A 580 -21.48 2.07 4.05
C TYR A 580 -20.12 2.69 4.45
N GLY A 581 -19.16 1.87 4.90
CA GLY A 581 -17.81 2.32 5.25
C GLY A 581 -17.08 2.94 4.05
N LEU A 582 -17.14 2.30 2.89
CA LEU A 582 -16.53 2.78 1.64
C LEU A 582 -17.00 4.18 1.23
N ARG A 583 -18.28 4.50 1.47
CA ARG A 583 -18.87 5.82 1.21
C ARG A 583 -18.44 6.88 2.24
N GLU A 584 -18.04 6.47 3.44
CA GLU A 584 -17.60 7.38 4.50
C GLU A 584 -16.09 7.65 4.52
N TYR A 585 -15.28 6.70 4.05
CA TYR A 585 -13.83 6.81 3.98
C TYR A 585 -13.39 8.09 3.26
N ARG A 586 -12.56 8.91 3.92
CA ARG A 586 -12.16 10.24 3.43
C ARG A 586 -10.84 10.29 2.67
N GLY A 587 -10.04 9.22 2.73
CA GLY A 587 -8.65 9.25 2.30
C GLY A 587 -7.69 9.37 3.49
N GLU A 588 -6.41 9.33 3.16
CA GLU A 588 -5.29 9.54 4.09
C GLU A 588 -4.81 10.99 4.00
N PRO A 589 -4.29 11.59 5.10
CA PRO A 589 -3.63 12.88 5.02
C PRO A 589 -2.49 12.89 3.99
N HIS A 590 -2.24 14.04 3.35
CA HIS A 590 -1.19 14.23 2.35
C HIS A 590 -1.34 13.35 1.08
N ARG A 591 -2.57 12.98 0.70
CA ARG A 591 -2.90 12.21 -0.53
C ARG A 591 -3.96 12.90 -1.39
N VAL A 592 -3.57 13.99 -2.05
CA VAL A 592 -4.48 14.91 -2.77
C VAL A 592 -5.52 15.48 -1.80
N GLU A 593 -5.03 15.92 -0.63
CA GLU A 593 -5.83 16.50 0.44
C GLU A 593 -6.10 17.99 0.16
N PRO A 594 -7.37 18.44 0.11
CA PRO A 594 -7.69 19.86 -0.05
C PRO A 594 -7.40 20.61 1.25
N ILE A 595 -6.41 21.51 1.23
CA ILE A 595 -5.94 22.24 2.42
C ILE A 595 -6.55 23.64 2.55
N ALA A 596 -6.78 24.35 1.43
CA ALA A 596 -7.27 25.73 1.45
C ALA A 596 -7.97 26.12 0.13
N ILE A 597 -8.79 27.18 0.18
CA ILE A 597 -9.28 27.89 -1.02
C ILE A 597 -8.91 29.37 -0.88
N VAL A 598 -8.15 29.88 -1.84
CA VAL A 598 -7.65 31.28 -1.87
C VAL A 598 -7.90 31.83 -3.27
N ASP A 599 -8.59 32.98 -3.39
CA ASP A 599 -8.96 33.59 -4.68
C ASP A 599 -9.69 32.64 -5.66
N GLU A 600 -10.59 31.80 -5.12
CA GLU A 600 -11.32 30.75 -5.84
C GLU A 600 -10.42 29.65 -6.45
N VAL A 601 -9.14 29.60 -6.08
CA VAL A 601 -8.19 28.51 -6.37
C VAL A 601 -8.13 27.57 -5.18
N GLU A 602 -8.29 26.26 -5.40
CA GLU A 602 -8.19 25.24 -4.34
C GLU A 602 -6.79 24.62 -4.29
N PHE A 603 -6.21 24.51 -3.10
CA PHE A 603 -4.85 24.02 -2.86
C PHE A 603 -4.88 22.58 -2.35
N PHE A 604 -4.04 21.73 -2.94
CA PHE A 604 -3.98 20.30 -2.69
C PHE A 604 -2.58 19.83 -2.30
N ASP A 605 -2.51 19.08 -1.20
CA ASP A 605 -1.30 18.39 -0.75
C ASP A 605 -1.34 16.89 -1.12
N ASP A 606 -0.41 16.49 -1.98
CA ASP A 606 -0.04 15.11 -2.29
C ASP A 606 1.47 14.93 -2.10
N SER A 607 2.04 15.43 -1.00
CA SER A 607 3.47 15.24 -0.65
C SER A 607 3.87 13.76 -0.52
N LYS A 608 2.92 12.84 -0.28
CA LYS A 608 3.13 11.37 -0.37
C LYS A 608 3.25 10.86 -1.82
N GLY A 609 3.10 11.71 -2.82
CA GLY A 609 3.34 11.46 -4.25
C GLY A 609 4.83 11.44 -4.60
N THR A 610 5.59 10.53 -3.99
CA THR A 610 7.08 10.52 -4.09
C THR A 610 7.65 9.77 -5.30
N ASN A 611 6.81 9.43 -6.29
CA ASN A 611 7.20 8.76 -7.53
C ASN A 611 6.32 9.24 -8.69
N VAL A 612 6.81 9.12 -9.92
CA VAL A 612 6.14 9.60 -11.14
C VAL A 612 4.73 9.03 -11.31
N GLY A 613 4.54 7.74 -11.00
CA GLY A 613 3.23 7.08 -11.12
C GLY A 613 2.15 7.66 -10.18
N ALA A 614 2.54 8.19 -9.02
CA ALA A 614 1.63 8.89 -8.11
C ALA A 614 1.17 10.22 -8.71
N THR A 615 2.12 11.04 -9.17
CA THR A 615 1.84 12.35 -9.78
C THR A 615 1.01 12.26 -11.05
N VAL A 616 1.27 11.26 -11.91
CA VAL A 616 0.41 10.97 -13.07
C VAL A 616 -1.04 10.68 -12.64
N ALA A 617 -1.24 9.92 -11.56
CA ALA A 617 -2.56 9.58 -11.05
C ALA A 617 -3.27 10.78 -10.37
N ALA A 618 -2.53 11.65 -9.67
CA ALA A 618 -3.04 12.88 -9.05
C ALA A 618 -3.43 13.93 -10.11
N LEU A 619 -2.53 14.21 -11.06
CA LEU A 619 -2.80 15.12 -12.19
C LEU A 619 -4.00 14.67 -13.03
N SER A 620 -4.09 13.38 -13.34
CA SER A 620 -5.23 12.84 -14.08
C SER A 620 -6.53 12.90 -13.26
N GLY A 621 -6.45 12.72 -11.94
CA GLY A 621 -7.61 12.76 -11.05
C GLY A 621 -8.23 14.15 -10.90
N LEU A 622 -7.41 15.19 -10.68
CA LEU A 622 -7.89 16.58 -10.61
C LEU A 622 -8.16 17.17 -12.01
N GLY A 623 -7.41 16.71 -13.01
CA GLY A 623 -7.47 17.20 -14.40
C GLY A 623 -8.77 16.88 -15.15
N GLU A 624 -9.50 15.82 -14.74
CA GLU A 624 -10.84 15.53 -15.29
C GLU A 624 -11.87 16.64 -14.98
N GLU A 625 -11.66 17.45 -13.92
CA GLU A 625 -12.60 18.49 -13.48
C GLU A 625 -12.13 19.94 -13.78
N ARG A 626 -10.81 20.21 -13.81
CA ARG A 626 -10.25 21.58 -13.89
C ARG A 626 -8.80 21.61 -14.38
N ARG A 627 -8.25 22.81 -14.65
CA ARG A 627 -6.80 22.96 -14.89
C ARG A 627 -6.05 22.97 -13.55
N VAL A 628 -4.80 22.50 -13.59
CA VAL A 628 -3.93 22.38 -12.41
C VAL A 628 -2.64 23.18 -12.60
N VAL A 629 -2.18 23.89 -11.59
CA VAL A 629 -0.79 24.37 -11.50
C VAL A 629 -0.06 23.44 -10.53
N VAL A 630 0.94 22.70 -11.02
CA VAL A 630 1.56 21.61 -10.26
C VAL A 630 2.98 21.95 -9.81
N ILE A 631 3.31 21.64 -8.56
CA ILE A 631 4.65 21.74 -7.98
C ILE A 631 5.29 20.35 -8.02
N LEU A 632 6.43 20.24 -8.72
CA LEU A 632 7.19 19.02 -8.96
C LEU A 632 8.63 19.14 -8.46
N GLY A 633 9.25 18.02 -8.10
CA GLY A 633 10.69 17.93 -7.83
C GLY A 633 11.07 17.61 -6.38
N GLY A 634 12.37 17.61 -6.15
CA GLY A 634 13.06 16.91 -5.05
C GLY A 634 14.10 15.92 -5.60
N GLU A 635 14.34 14.83 -4.88
CA GLU A 635 15.20 13.72 -5.33
C GLU A 635 14.41 12.61 -6.06
N GLY A 636 14.68 12.44 -7.35
CA GLY A 636 13.98 11.55 -8.27
C GLY A 636 14.48 10.11 -8.34
N LYS A 637 15.64 9.80 -7.72
CA LYS A 637 16.23 8.44 -7.63
C LYS A 637 16.46 7.74 -8.97
N GLY A 638 16.69 8.50 -10.05
CA GLY A 638 16.90 7.94 -11.39
C GLY A 638 15.63 7.35 -12.05
N GLN A 639 14.44 7.72 -11.59
CA GLN A 639 13.19 7.46 -12.31
C GLN A 639 13.19 8.13 -13.70
N ASP A 640 12.51 7.51 -14.66
CA ASP A 640 12.09 8.17 -15.88
C ASP A 640 10.92 9.15 -15.63
N PHE A 641 11.10 10.40 -16.05
CA PHE A 641 10.11 11.49 -15.93
C PHE A 641 9.26 11.69 -17.20
N GLU A 642 9.56 11.04 -18.33
CA GLU A 642 8.79 11.18 -19.57
C GLU A 642 7.27 10.89 -19.41
N PRO A 643 6.82 9.93 -18.56
CA PRO A 643 5.38 9.70 -18.32
C PRO A 643 4.61 10.88 -17.73
N LEU A 644 5.28 11.93 -17.21
CA LEU A 644 4.63 13.16 -16.79
C LEU A 644 4.16 14.03 -17.97
N ALA A 645 4.77 13.89 -19.15
CA ALA A 645 4.59 14.83 -20.26
C ALA A 645 3.14 14.88 -20.77
N ASP A 646 2.47 13.74 -20.92
CA ASP A 646 1.08 13.67 -21.40
C ASP A 646 0.05 14.28 -20.43
N PRO A 647 -0.01 13.90 -19.13
CA PRO A 647 -0.93 14.54 -18.19
C PRO A 647 -0.59 16.02 -17.92
N VAL A 648 0.68 16.41 -17.98
CA VAL A 648 1.06 17.84 -17.93
C VAL A 648 0.52 18.58 -19.16
N ARG A 649 0.75 18.07 -20.38
CA ARG A 649 0.24 18.69 -21.62
C ARG A 649 -1.28 18.77 -21.63
N GLN A 650 -1.97 17.74 -21.14
CA GLN A 650 -3.43 17.67 -21.13
C GLN A 650 -4.06 18.58 -20.07
N TYR A 651 -3.58 18.57 -18.83
CA TYR A 651 -4.28 19.15 -17.67
C TYR A 651 -3.60 20.38 -17.04
N ALA A 652 -2.27 20.50 -17.13
CA ALA A 652 -1.55 21.56 -16.43
C ALA A 652 -1.71 22.93 -17.11
N ARG A 653 -1.80 24.00 -16.32
CA ARG A 653 -1.70 25.40 -16.79
C ARG A 653 -0.27 25.91 -16.70
N ALA A 654 0.43 25.54 -15.64
CA ALA A 654 1.84 25.81 -15.42
C ALA A 654 2.44 24.69 -14.54
N VAL A 655 3.76 24.60 -14.56
CA VAL A 655 4.54 23.70 -13.69
C VAL A 655 5.54 24.55 -12.93
N VAL A 656 5.67 24.33 -11.62
CA VAL A 656 6.71 24.88 -10.78
C VAL A 656 7.63 23.75 -10.34
N LEU A 657 8.93 23.96 -10.45
CA LEU A 657 9.98 22.98 -10.24
C LEU A 657 10.81 23.38 -9.02
N ILE A 658 11.05 22.43 -8.12
CA ILE A 658 11.83 22.60 -6.89
C ILE A 658 12.87 21.48 -6.74
N GLY A 659 13.92 21.72 -5.96
CA GLY A 659 14.85 20.69 -5.52
C GLY A 659 15.82 20.17 -6.59
N ARG A 660 16.53 19.11 -6.22
CA ARG A 660 17.71 18.56 -6.89
C ARG A 660 17.52 18.22 -8.36
N ASP A 661 16.49 17.43 -8.67
CA ASP A 661 16.29 16.87 -10.01
C ASP A 661 15.32 17.69 -10.89
N ALA A 662 14.99 18.91 -10.46
CA ALA A 662 14.20 19.87 -11.25
C ALA A 662 14.66 20.03 -12.72
N PRO A 663 15.97 20.08 -13.06
CA PRO A 663 16.42 20.16 -14.46
C PRO A 663 16.11 18.91 -15.29
N LEU A 664 16.02 17.72 -14.67
CA LEU A 664 15.65 16.48 -15.36
C LEU A 664 14.15 16.47 -15.69
N ILE A 665 13.33 16.95 -14.76
CA ILE A 665 11.89 17.14 -14.96
C ILE A 665 11.63 18.21 -16.04
N GLU A 666 12.40 19.31 -16.03
CA GLU A 666 12.33 20.34 -17.08
C GLU A 666 12.63 19.75 -18.47
N ALA A 667 13.68 18.93 -18.60
CA ALA A 667 14.05 18.29 -19.86
C ALA A 667 12.95 17.35 -20.39
N ALA A 668 12.35 16.53 -19.52
CA ALA A 668 11.23 15.65 -19.87
C ALA A 668 9.97 16.44 -20.29
N LEU A 669 9.67 17.54 -19.60
CA LEU A 669 8.48 18.36 -19.85
C LEU A 669 8.64 19.42 -20.95
N ALA A 670 9.84 19.65 -21.48
CA ALA A 670 10.11 20.66 -22.51
C ALA A 670 9.25 20.46 -23.79
N SER A 671 8.89 19.21 -24.12
CA SER A 671 8.04 18.86 -25.27
C SER A 671 6.54 19.17 -25.07
N THR A 672 6.12 19.60 -23.88
CA THR A 672 4.69 19.85 -23.57
C THR A 672 4.20 21.22 -24.00
N GLY A 673 5.10 22.21 -24.10
CA GLY A 673 4.74 23.63 -24.32
C GLY A 673 4.08 24.31 -23.11
N VAL A 674 3.95 23.63 -21.96
CA VAL A 674 3.42 24.21 -20.72
C VAL A 674 4.45 25.16 -20.11
N SER A 675 4.00 26.23 -19.44
CA SER A 675 4.91 27.18 -18.79
C SER A 675 5.59 26.55 -17.57
N LEU A 676 6.87 26.21 -17.71
CA LEU A 676 7.73 25.75 -16.63
C LEU A 676 8.33 26.96 -15.86
N LYS A 677 8.55 26.78 -14.55
CA LYS A 677 9.21 27.74 -13.65
C LYS A 677 10.03 27.00 -12.61
N HIS A 678 11.17 27.56 -12.21
CA HIS A 678 11.93 27.09 -11.04
C HIS A 678 11.63 27.96 -9.83
N ALA A 679 11.71 27.38 -8.63
CA ALA A 679 11.64 28.06 -7.34
C ALA A 679 12.73 27.51 -6.41
N GLY A 680 13.39 28.40 -5.66
CA GLY A 680 14.42 28.03 -4.68
C GLY A 680 13.86 27.54 -3.34
N SER A 681 12.59 27.80 -3.05
CA SER A 681 11.92 27.41 -1.81
C SER A 681 10.42 27.12 -2.01
N MET A 682 9.76 26.52 -1.01
CA MET A 682 8.33 26.20 -1.10
C MET A 682 7.46 27.47 -1.09
N GLU A 683 7.86 28.51 -0.35
CA GLU A 683 7.15 29.78 -0.28
C GLU A 683 7.24 30.55 -1.59
N GLU A 684 8.37 30.45 -2.31
CA GLU A 684 8.48 30.93 -3.69
C GLU A 684 7.62 30.06 -4.64
N ALA A 685 7.63 28.74 -4.46
CA ALA A 685 6.87 27.82 -5.30
C ALA A 685 5.35 28.06 -5.21
N VAL A 686 4.82 28.24 -3.99
CA VAL A 686 3.40 28.59 -3.76
C VAL A 686 3.06 29.94 -4.41
N LYS A 687 3.90 30.97 -4.24
CA LYS A 687 3.67 32.30 -4.84
C LYS A 687 3.69 32.23 -6.37
N LEU A 688 4.63 31.49 -6.97
CA LEU A 688 4.69 31.29 -8.42
C LEU A 688 3.54 30.43 -8.95
N ALA A 689 3.08 29.44 -8.18
CA ALA A 689 1.94 28.61 -8.55
C ALA A 689 0.62 29.40 -8.52
N ALA A 690 0.35 30.11 -7.41
CA ALA A 690 -0.85 30.93 -7.24
C ALA A 690 -0.90 32.09 -8.26
N ALA A 691 0.22 32.76 -8.52
CA ALA A 691 0.32 33.81 -9.55
C ALA A 691 0.15 33.29 -11.00
N ARG A 692 0.00 31.97 -11.20
CA ARG A 692 -0.34 31.34 -12.49
C ARG A 692 -1.68 30.62 -12.50
N ALA A 693 -2.33 30.44 -11.35
CA ALA A 693 -3.68 29.90 -11.26
C ALA A 693 -4.73 30.97 -11.60
N HIS A 694 -5.89 30.53 -12.06
CA HIS A 694 -7.08 31.34 -12.31
C HIS A 694 -8.22 30.84 -11.39
N PRO A 695 -9.21 31.68 -11.03
CA PRO A 695 -10.43 31.25 -10.35
C PRO A 695 -11.03 29.96 -10.94
N GLY A 696 -11.25 28.95 -10.09
CA GLY A 696 -11.74 27.61 -10.46
C GLY A 696 -10.65 26.57 -10.79
N ASP A 697 -9.37 26.95 -10.85
CA ASP A 697 -8.25 26.00 -10.97
C ASP A 697 -7.92 25.32 -9.64
N ALA A 698 -6.96 24.39 -9.68
CA ALA A 698 -6.27 23.87 -8.50
C ALA A 698 -4.77 24.19 -8.51
N VAL A 699 -4.17 24.36 -7.33
CA VAL A 699 -2.72 24.25 -7.10
C VAL A 699 -2.45 22.91 -6.43
N LEU A 700 -1.50 22.13 -6.95
CA LEU A 700 -1.19 20.78 -6.48
C LEU A 700 0.29 20.63 -6.15
N LEU A 701 0.64 20.31 -4.90
CA LEU A 701 1.93 19.73 -4.58
C LEU A 701 1.85 18.21 -4.79
N SER A 702 2.46 17.69 -5.86
CA SER A 702 2.53 16.24 -6.11
C SER A 702 3.90 15.91 -6.73
N PRO A 703 4.95 15.79 -5.91
CA PRO A 703 6.32 16.12 -6.32
C PRO A 703 7.01 15.14 -7.28
N ALA A 704 6.49 13.94 -7.50
CA ALA A 704 7.12 12.82 -8.22
C ALA A 704 8.45 12.31 -7.63
N CYS A 705 8.91 12.92 -6.52
CA CYS A 705 10.24 12.75 -5.95
C CYS A 705 10.20 12.58 -4.41
N ALA A 706 11.25 11.96 -3.87
CA ALA A 706 11.55 12.00 -2.45
C ALA A 706 11.93 13.43 -2.01
N SER A 707 11.94 13.65 -0.69
CA SER A 707 12.02 14.98 -0.08
C SER A 707 13.39 15.34 0.49
N PHE A 708 14.32 14.38 0.56
CA PHE A 708 15.52 14.43 1.41
C PHE A 708 16.59 15.44 0.97
N ASP A 709 16.43 16.06 -0.20
CA ASP A 709 17.29 17.12 -0.71
C ASP A 709 16.93 18.52 -0.16
N MET A 710 15.69 18.72 0.28
CA MET A 710 15.19 20.00 0.82
C MET A 710 14.51 19.89 2.19
N PHE A 711 14.04 18.71 2.59
CA PHE A 711 13.20 18.50 3.78
C PHE A 711 13.61 17.23 4.54
N LYS A 712 13.29 17.17 5.85
CA LYS A 712 13.55 16.00 6.71
C LYS A 712 12.92 14.72 6.17
N ASP A 713 11.66 14.84 5.73
CA ASP A 713 10.80 13.78 5.20
C ASP A 713 9.62 14.42 4.43
N TYR A 714 8.66 13.60 3.98
CA TYR A 714 7.50 14.09 3.22
C TYR A 714 6.48 14.84 4.08
N ALA A 715 6.41 14.60 5.39
CA ALA A 715 5.49 15.27 6.31
C ALA A 715 5.98 16.69 6.61
N HIS A 716 7.28 16.85 6.84
CA HIS A 716 7.93 18.18 6.89
C HIS A 716 7.77 18.98 5.59
N ARG A 717 7.74 18.30 4.43
CA ARG A 717 7.44 18.95 3.14
C ARG A 717 5.97 19.39 3.02
N ALA A 718 5.04 18.64 3.60
CA ALA A 718 3.62 19.01 3.66
C ALA A 718 3.37 20.16 4.65
N GLU A 719 3.97 20.08 5.84
CA GLU A 719 3.98 21.13 6.88
C GLU A 719 4.37 22.49 6.28
N VAL A 720 5.56 22.57 5.67
CA VAL A 720 6.07 23.80 5.03
C VAL A 720 5.22 24.25 3.82
N PHE A 721 4.53 23.33 3.12
CA PHE A 721 3.59 23.70 2.05
C PHE A 721 2.30 24.32 2.61
N CYS A 722 1.73 23.75 3.67
CA CYS A 722 0.58 24.33 4.37
C CYS A 722 0.93 25.71 4.94
N GLU A 723 2.04 25.85 5.66
CA GLU A 723 2.53 27.15 6.16
C GLU A 723 2.71 28.18 5.04
N ALA A 724 3.27 27.77 3.90
CA ALA A 724 3.45 28.64 2.74
C ALA A 724 2.12 29.08 2.09
N VAL A 725 1.09 28.23 2.11
CA VAL A 725 -0.27 28.53 1.61
C VAL A 725 -1.05 29.42 2.58
N GLU A 726 -0.92 29.19 3.89
CA GLU A 726 -1.50 30.07 4.92
C GLU A 726 -0.86 31.48 4.86
N ALA A 727 0.47 31.56 4.80
CA ALA A 727 1.19 32.83 4.64
C ALA A 727 0.87 33.55 3.31
N TYR A 728 0.49 32.81 2.27
CA TYR A 728 -0.02 33.38 1.02
C TYR A 728 -1.47 33.90 1.17
N ALA A 729 -2.34 33.18 1.88
CA ALA A 729 -3.72 33.59 2.14
C ALA A 729 -3.81 34.87 3.00
N ASP A 730 -2.92 35.01 3.98
CA ASP A 730 -2.80 36.19 4.86
C ASP A 730 -2.03 37.36 4.22
N SER A 731 -1.40 37.16 3.05
CA SER A 731 -0.67 38.23 2.37
C SER A 731 -1.64 39.31 1.85
N PRO A 732 -1.38 40.62 2.11
CA PRO A 732 -2.27 41.69 1.69
C PRO A 732 -2.30 41.82 0.15
N ARG A 733 -3.44 41.46 -0.45
CA ARG A 733 -3.69 41.64 -1.88
C ARG A 733 -3.58 43.13 -2.26
N GLU A 734 -2.70 43.45 -3.20
CA GLU A 734 -2.73 44.78 -3.83
C GLU A 734 -4.07 44.95 -4.55
N ALA A 735 -4.84 45.96 -4.15
CA ALA A 735 -6.14 46.22 -4.75
C ALA A 735 -5.95 46.68 -6.20
N VAL A 736 -6.37 45.84 -7.16
CA VAL A 736 -6.39 46.19 -8.58
C VAL A 736 -7.27 47.43 -8.76
N GLY A 737 -6.63 48.57 -9.02
CA GLY A 737 -7.28 49.88 -9.03
C GLY A 737 -8.36 49.97 -10.10
N GLY A 738 -9.61 50.13 -9.67
CA GLY A 738 -10.71 50.55 -10.55
C GLY A 738 -10.52 52.01 -10.95
N ASP A 739 -9.79 52.25 -12.03
CA ASP A 739 -9.37 53.59 -12.48
C ASP A 739 -10.52 54.34 -13.20
N ASP A 740 -11.57 54.68 -12.45
CA ASP A 740 -12.71 55.49 -12.92
C ASP A 740 -12.36 57.00 -12.92
N ALA A 741 -11.19 57.31 -13.47
CA ALA A 741 -10.60 58.65 -13.48
C ALA A 741 -11.17 59.51 -14.62
N VAL A 742 -12.15 60.35 -14.30
CA VAL A 742 -12.82 61.26 -15.25
C VAL A 742 -11.81 62.22 -15.91
N VAL A 743 -11.49 61.95 -17.19
CA VAL A 743 -10.61 62.78 -18.01
C VAL A 743 -11.27 64.13 -18.32
N SER A 744 -10.96 65.14 -17.50
CA SER A 744 -11.39 66.52 -17.70
C SER A 744 -10.30 67.33 -18.43
N TYR A 745 -10.50 67.55 -19.73
CA TYR A 745 -9.58 68.31 -20.59
C TYR A 745 -9.86 69.82 -20.53
N VAL A 746 -8.85 70.61 -20.14
CA VAL A 746 -8.72 72.05 -20.40
C VAL A 746 -7.22 72.44 -20.41
N PRO A 747 -6.79 73.53 -21.09
CA PRO A 747 -5.59 73.43 -21.93
C PRO A 747 -4.41 74.34 -21.56
N SER A 748 -3.27 74.11 -22.24
CA SER A 748 -2.03 74.89 -22.12
C SER A 748 -2.16 76.32 -22.68
N ALA A 749 -1.70 77.32 -21.92
CA ALA A 749 -1.60 78.72 -22.35
C ALA A 749 -0.48 79.51 -21.61
N SER A 750 0.77 79.25 -21.99
CA SER A 750 1.84 80.24 -22.27
C SER A 750 2.13 81.48 -21.37
N LEU A 751 3.45 81.71 -21.17
CA LEU A 751 4.19 83.01 -21.12
C LEU A 751 4.44 83.77 -19.77
N SER A 752 5.70 83.66 -19.30
CA SER A 752 6.71 84.76 -19.28
C SER A 752 7.24 85.33 -17.93
N THR A 753 8.58 85.26 -17.81
CA THR A 753 9.51 86.21 -17.14
C THR A 753 9.41 86.55 -15.64
N ALA A 754 10.31 85.91 -14.88
CA ALA A 754 11.32 86.52 -13.99
C ALA A 754 10.93 87.58 -12.93
N GLY A 755 11.12 87.22 -11.66
CA GLY A 755 11.22 88.14 -10.51
C GLY A 755 11.76 87.41 -9.28
N SER A 756 12.76 87.98 -8.61
CA SER A 756 13.52 87.38 -7.49
C SER A 756 13.05 87.85 -6.11
N MET A 757 13.20 87.02 -5.07
CA MET A 757 13.93 87.38 -3.83
C MET A 757 14.24 86.14 -2.96
N GLU A 758 15.16 86.30 -2.01
CA GLU A 758 15.92 85.24 -1.32
C GLU A 758 15.22 84.59 -0.10
N ASP A 759 15.70 83.38 0.28
CA ASP A 759 15.55 82.69 1.58
C ASP A 759 14.13 82.26 2.06
N PRO A 760 13.99 81.33 3.03
CA PRO A 760 14.77 80.11 3.28
C PRO A 760 13.89 78.86 3.60
N ILE A 761 14.56 77.74 3.97
CA ILE A 761 14.04 76.44 4.48
C ILE A 761 13.56 75.47 3.39
#